data_AF-A0A948Q8Q4-F1
#
_entry.id   AF-A0A948Q8Q4-F1
#
_cell.length_a   1.000
_cell.length_b   1.000
_cell.length_c   1.000
_cell.angle_alpha   90.00
_cell.angle_beta   90.00
_cell.angle_gamma   90.00
#
_symmetry.space_group_name_H-M   'P 1'
#
loop_
_entity.id
_entity.type
_entity.pdbx_description
1 polymer ?
#
loop_
_entity_poly.entity_id
_entity_poly.type
_entity_poly.pdbx_seq_one_letter_code
_entity_poly.pdbx_strand_id
1 'polypeptide(L)'
;MEATNTANTQTKTVVFDDGIVRAFSIITVVWGVVALLVGVLIAAQLSFWQANFGLEWLSFGRLRQLHTNAAIFAFVGNGMFAGIYYSTQRLLKVRMASDFLSWANFWGWQLVIVSAAVTYPLGLTQGKEYAELIWPIDLLVVVVWVVFAVNFFWTLARRNEKNMYVAIWFYISTIVTIAVLYIVNNLQLPTSLLHSYSIYGGVQDALVQWWYGHNAVAFFLTTPPLGLMYYFMVKAAQRPVYSYRLSVVHFWSLIFLYIWAGPHHLLYTALPDWAQTLGMIFSVMLWAPSWGGMLNGLLTLRGAWDKLRTDPVIKFFVVAVTFYGMSTFEGPLLSIKSVNALGHYTDWIIGHVHGGALGWNGFMTFGILYWMWPRLYGTKLYSQKLAETHFWLATVGILLYIVSMWVSGVSQGLFWRALDAEGFLKYPDFIEGLTNSLAMYHTRLAGGLLYFLSSFLLVYNLIMTARQGKPATVSIQVPVKRQGPDKENGWALITSAPMLFLSAIIVLAIWFGVAGPVVSPVILALFIVVCVAAIISYGLHQRKWGHWYGLVERHALVFTVLALLAILVGGAVEIIPTLIAGDKTPLQITDEMIAADPALAETAKWVQKPYSPLELAGRDVYVSEGCYVCHSQMIRPFRHEVLRYGEYSRLEESILDRPFQWGSKRTGLDLARVGGKYDNLWHYLHLMDPRSTSPASNMPTYPHFQTQTLDPEVYVGRMQALRRLGVPYTDEDIDLAVQRFAGQGQLIADDLAAKGITLAPDSKMAAVIAYLQRLGRGPQPVTPEPVTAAATGGAADPAAPAGGN
;
A
#
# COMPACT_ATOMS: atom_id res chain seq x y z
N MET A 1 44.11 52.21 18.71
CA MET A 1 43.14 51.66 19.66
C MET A 1 41.76 51.74 19.02
N GLU A 2 41.39 50.71 18.26
CA GLU A 2 40.03 50.53 17.75
C GLU A 2 39.35 49.52 18.66
N ALA A 3 38.39 49.98 19.46
CA ALA A 3 37.63 49.15 20.38
C ALA A 3 36.80 48.15 19.57
N THR A 4 37.15 46.87 19.69
CA THR A 4 36.38 45.73 19.22
C THR A 4 35.01 45.73 19.88
N ASN A 5 34.00 46.21 19.13
CA ASN A 5 32.60 46.18 19.52
C ASN A 5 32.09 44.73 19.46
N THR A 6 32.44 43.94 20.48
CA THR A 6 31.91 42.59 20.72
C THR A 6 30.47 42.72 21.21
N ALA A 7 29.55 42.90 20.26
CA ALA A 7 28.13 42.85 20.55
C ALA A 7 27.80 41.47 21.15
N ASN A 8 27.55 41.46 22.45
CA ASN A 8 27.23 40.30 23.27
C ASN A 8 25.96 39.63 22.71
N THR A 9 26.12 38.62 21.85
CA THR A 9 24.98 37.93 21.23
C THR A 9 24.34 37.07 22.31
N GLN A 10 23.24 37.56 22.88
CA GLN A 10 22.48 36.80 23.88
C GLN A 10 22.15 35.42 23.33
N THR A 11 22.43 34.37 24.09
CA THR A 11 22.09 32.99 23.75
C THR A 11 21.00 32.49 24.69
N LYS A 12 20.13 31.61 24.19
CA LYS A 12 19.15 30.88 24.99
C LYS A 12 19.48 29.40 24.97
N THR A 13 19.26 28.73 26.09
CA THR A 13 19.40 27.28 26.20
C THR A 13 18.12 26.61 25.71
N VAL A 14 18.25 25.68 24.77
CA VAL A 14 17.17 24.82 24.30
C VAL A 14 17.39 23.42 24.84
N VAL A 15 16.41 22.89 25.58
CA VAL A 15 16.41 21.53 26.09
C VAL A 15 15.49 20.67 25.21
N PHE A 16 16.00 19.59 24.63
CA PHE A 16 15.22 18.73 23.75
C PHE A 16 14.23 17.84 24.50
N ASP A 17 13.10 17.51 23.87
CA ASP A 17 12.17 16.50 24.34
C ASP A 17 12.63 15.12 23.87
N ASP A 18 13.49 14.49 24.67
CA ASP A 18 13.93 13.12 24.44
C ASP A 18 13.04 12.10 25.18
N GLY A 19 12.03 12.55 25.95
CA GLY A 19 11.08 11.68 26.64
C GLY A 19 10.19 10.93 25.66
N ILE A 20 9.57 11.66 24.74
CA ILE A 20 8.73 11.06 23.71
C ILE A 20 9.53 10.17 22.75
N VAL A 21 10.76 10.58 22.42
CA VAL A 21 11.66 9.78 21.57
C VAL A 21 11.96 8.42 22.22
N ARG A 22 12.22 8.40 23.53
CA ARG A 22 12.40 7.13 24.27
C ARG A 22 11.15 6.27 24.21
N ALA A 23 9.96 6.84 24.42
CA ALA A 23 8.70 6.10 24.36
C ALA A 23 8.48 5.43 23.00
N PHE A 24 8.60 6.20 21.90
CA PHE A 24 8.50 5.64 20.55
C PHE A 24 9.58 4.61 20.25
N SER A 25 10.82 4.83 20.71
CA SER A 25 11.91 3.88 20.50
C SER A 25 11.68 2.55 21.22
N ILE A 26 11.14 2.59 22.45
CA ILE A 26 10.77 1.37 23.21
C ILE A 26 9.71 0.60 22.43
N ILE A 27 8.63 1.29 22.04
CA ILE A 27 7.51 0.62 21.41
C ILE A 27 7.82 0.16 19.98
N THR A 28 8.76 0.82 19.29
CA THR A 28 9.35 0.34 18.03
C THR A 28 9.93 -1.06 18.21
N VAL A 29 10.71 -1.29 19.28
CA VAL A 29 11.31 -2.60 19.55
C VAL A 29 10.24 -3.63 19.86
N VAL A 30 9.23 -3.28 20.68
CA VAL A 30 8.12 -4.18 21.03
C VAL A 30 7.35 -4.61 19.78
N TRP A 31 6.90 -3.66 18.96
CA TRP A 31 6.16 -3.98 17.74
C TRP A 31 7.02 -4.64 16.68
N GLY A 32 8.33 -4.37 16.64
CA GLY A 32 9.28 -5.10 15.79
C GLY A 32 9.31 -6.59 16.11
N VAL A 33 9.38 -6.94 17.40
CA VAL A 33 9.32 -8.35 17.84
C VAL A 33 7.96 -8.98 17.52
N VAL A 34 6.85 -8.27 17.75
CA VAL A 34 5.50 -8.75 17.42
C VAL A 34 5.35 -8.97 15.91
N ALA A 35 5.76 -8.01 15.08
CA ALA A 35 5.66 -8.11 13.63
C ALA A 35 6.46 -9.31 13.08
N LEU A 36 7.67 -9.53 13.60
CA LEU A 36 8.51 -10.67 13.24
C LEU A 36 7.92 -11.99 13.73
N LEU A 37 7.33 -12.03 14.94
CA LEU A 37 6.65 -13.21 15.47
C LEU A 37 5.46 -13.62 14.58
N VAL A 38 4.57 -12.68 14.24
CA VAL A 38 3.43 -12.95 13.36
C VAL A 38 3.94 -13.35 11.96
N GLY A 39 5.01 -12.73 11.47
CA GLY A 39 5.65 -13.08 10.19
C GLY A 39 6.17 -14.52 10.17
N VAL A 40 6.85 -14.96 11.23
CA VAL A 40 7.32 -16.34 11.40
C VAL A 40 6.14 -17.31 11.51
N LEU A 41 5.08 -16.93 12.23
CA LEU A 41 3.87 -17.75 12.36
C LEU A 41 3.18 -17.97 10.99
N ILE A 42 2.93 -16.91 10.22
CA ILE A 42 2.29 -17.06 8.90
C ILE A 42 3.21 -17.74 7.88
N ALA A 43 4.54 -17.59 8.02
CA ALA A 43 5.49 -18.37 7.23
C ALA A 43 5.41 -19.87 7.57
N ALA A 44 5.22 -20.21 8.85
CA ALA A 44 5.00 -21.57 9.30
C ALA A 44 3.66 -22.13 8.82
N GLN A 45 2.60 -21.32 8.76
CA GLN A 45 1.29 -21.73 8.21
C GLN A 45 1.35 -22.13 6.74
N LEU A 46 2.19 -21.45 5.95
CA LEU A 46 2.42 -21.80 4.55
C LEU A 46 3.23 -23.09 4.38
N SER A 47 4.12 -23.39 5.33
CA SER A 47 4.93 -24.62 5.36
C SER A 47 4.16 -25.82 5.92
N PHE A 48 3.38 -25.58 6.97
CA PHE A 48 2.67 -26.55 7.77
C PHE A 48 1.27 -26.01 8.05
N TRP A 49 0.27 -26.47 7.29
CA TRP A 49 -1.10 -25.98 7.42
C TRP A 49 -1.66 -26.13 8.84
N GLN A 50 -1.14 -27.09 9.61
CA GLN A 50 -1.49 -27.33 11.03
C GLN A 50 -1.18 -26.13 11.92
N ALA A 51 -0.25 -25.25 11.54
CA ALA A 51 0.05 -24.01 12.27
C ALA A 51 -1.07 -22.95 12.18
N ASN A 52 -2.19 -23.24 11.50
CA ASN A 52 -3.43 -22.47 11.61
C ASN A 52 -4.26 -22.87 12.87
N PHE A 53 -3.92 -23.98 13.53
CA PHE A 53 -4.54 -24.47 14.77
C PHE A 53 -6.06 -24.76 14.71
N GLY A 54 -6.69 -24.67 13.54
CA GLY A 54 -8.13 -24.79 13.39
C GLY A 54 -8.92 -23.63 14.03
N LEU A 55 -8.25 -22.50 14.32
CA LEU A 55 -8.85 -21.32 14.95
C LEU A 55 -9.02 -20.21 13.91
N GLU A 56 -10.23 -19.65 13.79
CA GLU A 56 -10.54 -18.62 12.78
C GLU A 56 -9.63 -17.39 12.90
N TRP A 57 -9.35 -16.93 14.12
CA TRP A 57 -8.53 -15.74 14.38
C TRP A 57 -7.03 -15.96 14.21
N LEU A 58 -6.59 -17.22 14.08
CA LEU A 58 -5.22 -17.56 13.73
C LEU A 58 -5.08 -18.03 12.28
N SER A 59 -6.12 -17.95 11.46
CA SER A 59 -6.01 -18.33 10.05
C SER A 59 -5.04 -17.41 9.29
N PHE A 60 -4.35 -17.97 8.30
CA PHE A 60 -3.38 -17.24 7.48
C PHE A 60 -3.97 -15.97 6.85
N GLY A 61 -5.20 -16.05 6.34
CA GLY A 61 -5.86 -14.93 5.65
C GLY A 61 -6.06 -13.70 6.55
N ARG A 62 -6.49 -13.92 7.80
CA ARG A 62 -6.63 -12.86 8.81
C ARG A 62 -5.27 -12.38 9.34
N LEU A 63 -4.36 -13.31 9.65
CA LEU A 63 -3.05 -12.96 10.24
C LEU A 63 -2.08 -12.30 9.26
N ARG A 64 -2.20 -12.52 7.95
CA ARG A 64 -1.35 -11.83 6.95
C ARG A 64 -1.56 -10.31 7.03
N GLN A 65 -2.80 -9.86 7.17
CA GLN A 65 -3.14 -8.43 7.28
C GLN A 65 -2.55 -7.84 8.57
N LEU A 66 -2.61 -8.59 9.67
CA LEU A 66 -1.99 -8.23 10.94
C LEU A 66 -0.46 -8.13 10.82
N HIS A 67 0.20 -9.11 10.20
CA HIS A 67 1.65 -9.06 9.98
C HIS A 67 2.06 -7.82 9.19
N THR A 68 1.38 -7.57 8.06
CA THR A 68 1.65 -6.40 7.21
C THR A 68 1.53 -5.10 8.00
N ASN A 69 0.42 -4.91 8.72
CA ASN A 69 0.19 -3.69 9.51
C ASN A 69 1.16 -3.55 10.68
N ALA A 70 1.47 -4.65 11.37
CA ALA A 70 2.44 -4.66 12.46
C ALA A 70 3.85 -4.32 11.95
N ALA A 71 4.26 -4.85 10.80
CA ALA A 71 5.57 -4.56 10.22
C ALA A 71 5.69 -3.11 9.75
N ILE A 72 4.67 -2.60 9.06
CA ILE A 72 4.72 -1.27 8.43
C ILE A 72 4.36 -0.19 9.44
N PHE A 73 3.12 -0.17 9.92
CA PHE A 73 2.61 0.95 10.71
C PHE A 73 3.03 0.88 12.18
N ALA A 74 3.17 -0.32 12.74
CA ALA A 74 3.61 -0.48 14.12
C ALA A 74 5.15 -0.42 14.25
N PHE A 75 5.89 -1.31 13.59
CA PHE A 75 7.35 -1.31 13.70
C PHE A 75 7.99 -0.11 12.99
N VAL A 76 7.85 0.00 11.67
CA VAL A 76 8.49 1.09 10.92
C VAL A 76 7.88 2.46 11.26
N GLY A 77 6.55 2.53 11.46
CA GLY A 77 5.88 3.77 11.84
C GLY A 77 6.35 4.34 13.17
N ASN A 78 6.47 3.52 14.22
CA ASN A 78 7.03 3.99 15.49
C ASN A 78 8.52 4.36 15.36
N GLY A 79 9.29 3.60 14.58
CA GLY A 79 10.70 3.91 14.30
C GLY A 79 10.86 5.25 13.57
N MET A 80 9.96 5.53 12.64
CA MET A 80 9.85 6.80 11.93
C MET A 80 9.53 7.94 12.91
N PHE A 81 8.50 7.83 13.75
CA PHE A 81 8.17 8.87 14.72
C PHE A 81 9.33 9.14 15.69
N ALA A 82 9.95 8.09 16.24
CA ALA A 82 11.13 8.21 17.10
C ALA A 82 12.25 8.99 16.40
N GLY A 83 12.59 8.58 15.19
CA GLY A 83 13.65 9.17 14.40
C GLY A 83 13.37 10.62 14.01
N ILE A 84 12.15 10.93 13.56
CA ILE A 84 11.72 12.28 13.17
C ILE A 84 11.72 13.22 14.40
N TYR A 85 11.14 12.81 15.52
CA TYR A 85 11.12 13.64 16.73
C TYR A 85 12.53 13.88 17.29
N TYR A 86 13.44 12.91 17.16
CA TYR A 86 14.83 13.08 17.56
C TYR A 86 15.59 14.04 16.65
N SER A 87 15.53 13.81 15.33
CA SER A 87 16.35 14.52 14.34
C SER A 87 15.84 15.94 14.09
N THR A 88 14.52 16.14 14.04
CA THR A 88 13.89 17.45 13.75
C THR A 88 14.31 18.50 14.76
N GLN A 89 14.26 18.20 16.06
CA GLN A 89 14.67 19.12 17.11
C GLN A 89 16.13 19.57 16.96
N ARG A 90 17.00 18.61 16.64
CA ARG A 90 18.45 18.82 16.52
C ARG A 90 18.83 19.54 15.23
N LEU A 91 18.13 19.26 14.13
CA LEU A 91 18.33 19.92 12.83
C LEU A 91 17.82 21.36 12.85
N LEU A 92 16.67 21.61 13.48
CA LEU A 92 16.06 22.94 13.57
C LEU A 92 16.57 23.77 14.75
N LYS A 93 17.38 23.13 15.61
CA LYS A 93 17.93 23.66 16.86
C LYS A 93 16.84 24.24 17.77
N VAL A 94 15.70 23.56 17.88
CA VAL A 94 14.56 23.98 18.69
C VAL A 94 13.92 22.76 19.34
N ARG A 95 13.31 22.92 20.52
CA ARG A 95 12.49 21.87 21.15
C ARG A 95 11.22 21.65 20.31
N MET A 96 10.66 20.44 20.37
CA MET A 96 9.30 20.17 19.87
C MET A 96 8.31 21.23 20.35
N ALA A 97 7.33 21.53 19.50
CA ALA A 97 6.45 22.67 19.74
C ALA A 97 5.48 22.47 20.91
N SER A 98 4.93 21.27 21.05
CA SER A 98 3.99 20.88 22.12
C SER A 98 4.22 19.45 22.58
N ASP A 99 4.59 19.29 23.86
CA ASP A 99 4.74 17.97 24.49
C ASP A 99 3.39 17.23 24.53
N PHE A 100 2.27 17.93 24.73
CA PHE A 100 0.92 17.36 24.69
C PHE A 100 0.63 16.72 23.32
N LEU A 101 0.90 17.42 22.22
CA LEU A 101 0.67 16.87 20.88
C LEU A 101 1.61 15.70 20.58
N SER A 102 2.85 15.73 21.07
CA SER A 102 3.79 14.61 20.95
C SER A 102 3.23 13.34 21.63
N TRP A 103 2.70 13.48 22.86
CA TRP A 103 2.10 12.37 23.61
C TRP A 103 0.72 11.95 23.08
N ALA A 104 -0.10 12.87 22.59
CA ALA A 104 -1.36 12.56 21.92
C ALA A 104 -1.12 11.76 20.63
N ASN A 105 -0.08 12.12 19.86
CA ASN A 105 0.36 11.33 18.72
C ASN A 105 0.81 9.92 19.14
N PHE A 106 1.62 9.79 20.19
CA PHE A 106 2.04 8.48 20.72
C PHE A 106 0.85 7.60 21.11
N TRP A 107 0.02 8.04 22.05
CA TRP A 107 -1.09 7.22 22.54
C TRP A 107 -2.16 6.98 21.48
N GLY A 108 -2.43 7.97 20.64
CA GLY A 108 -3.33 7.81 19.51
C GLY A 108 -2.82 6.76 18.51
N TRP A 109 -1.53 6.77 18.18
CA TRP A 109 -0.94 5.78 17.29
C TRP A 109 -0.92 4.38 17.94
N GLN A 110 -0.67 4.30 19.25
CA GLN A 110 -0.76 3.04 19.98
C GLN A 110 -2.19 2.49 20.00
N LEU A 111 -3.19 3.35 20.13
CA LEU A 111 -4.59 2.96 20.05
C LEU A 111 -4.93 2.39 18.67
N VAL A 112 -4.51 3.05 17.57
CA VAL A 112 -4.66 2.53 16.19
C VAL A 112 -4.06 1.13 16.06
N ILE A 113 -2.83 0.93 16.51
CA ILE A 113 -2.13 -0.37 16.38
C ILE A 113 -2.83 -1.46 17.20
N VAL A 114 -3.26 -1.16 18.43
CA VAL A 114 -3.97 -2.13 19.27
C VAL A 114 -5.35 -2.44 18.67
N SER A 115 -6.05 -1.44 18.13
CA SER A 115 -7.30 -1.67 17.40
C SER A 115 -7.06 -2.60 16.21
N ALA A 116 -6.01 -2.39 15.40
CA ALA A 116 -5.62 -3.29 14.31
C ALA A 116 -5.36 -4.73 14.79
N ALA A 117 -4.65 -4.87 15.92
CA ALA A 117 -4.33 -6.16 16.53
C ALA A 117 -5.58 -6.92 17.01
N VAL A 118 -6.68 -6.21 17.26
CA VAL A 118 -7.98 -6.80 17.63
C VAL A 118 -8.85 -7.03 16.40
N THR A 119 -8.96 -6.07 15.48
CA THR A 119 -9.91 -6.13 14.37
C THR A 119 -9.53 -7.16 13.31
N TYR A 120 -8.25 -7.29 12.94
CA TYR A 120 -7.86 -8.24 11.89
C TYR A 120 -8.09 -9.70 12.28
N PRO A 121 -7.70 -10.17 13.48
CA PRO A 121 -8.03 -11.53 13.90
C PRO A 121 -9.54 -11.78 14.00
N LEU A 122 -10.36 -10.74 14.22
CA LEU A 122 -11.82 -10.84 14.20
C LEU A 122 -12.45 -10.82 12.80
N GLY A 123 -11.63 -10.70 11.74
CA GLY A 123 -12.10 -10.63 10.35
C GLY A 123 -12.71 -9.28 9.97
N LEU A 124 -12.50 -8.24 10.78
CA LEU A 124 -12.97 -6.89 10.50
C LEU A 124 -11.94 -6.17 9.63
N THR A 125 -12.20 -6.18 8.32
CA THR A 125 -11.30 -5.64 7.30
C THR A 125 -12.06 -5.00 6.13
N GLN A 126 -11.49 -3.97 5.52
CA GLN A 126 -11.95 -3.45 4.24
C GLN A 126 -11.61 -4.35 3.06
N GLY A 127 -10.61 -5.23 3.17
CA GLY A 127 -10.12 -6.04 2.06
C GLY A 127 -9.11 -5.35 1.13
N LYS A 128 -8.61 -4.17 1.50
CA LYS A 128 -7.65 -3.37 0.72
C LYS A 128 -6.24 -3.46 1.29
N GLU A 129 -5.26 -3.92 0.52
CA GLU A 129 -3.89 -4.12 1.02
C GLU A 129 -3.28 -2.82 1.58
N TYR A 130 -2.69 -2.87 2.77
CA TYR A 130 -2.17 -1.71 3.51
C TYR A 130 -3.21 -0.65 3.94
N ALA A 131 -4.51 -0.90 3.72
CA ALA A 131 -5.63 -0.05 4.12
C ALA A 131 -6.78 -0.89 4.70
N GLU A 132 -6.44 -1.98 5.40
CA GLU A 132 -7.41 -2.98 5.83
C GLU A 132 -8.28 -2.50 7.01
N LEU A 133 -7.86 -1.49 7.78
CA LEU A 133 -8.55 -0.99 8.98
C LEU A 133 -10.01 -0.60 8.69
N ILE A 134 -10.94 -0.85 9.61
CA ILE A 134 -12.33 -0.38 9.45
C ILE A 134 -12.46 1.15 9.59
N TRP A 135 -13.52 1.72 9.01
CA TRP A 135 -13.70 3.18 8.89
C TRP A 135 -13.59 4.01 10.20
N PRO A 136 -14.01 3.53 11.40
CA PRO A 136 -13.83 4.33 12.61
C PRO A 136 -12.35 4.47 12.98
N ILE A 137 -11.54 3.44 12.70
CA ILE A 137 -10.10 3.45 12.96
C ILE A 137 -9.40 4.30 11.89
N ASP A 138 -9.88 4.32 10.65
CA ASP A 138 -9.37 5.25 9.64
C ASP A 138 -9.52 6.71 10.05
N LEU A 139 -10.66 7.09 10.61
CA LEU A 139 -10.85 8.44 11.14
C LEU A 139 -9.88 8.72 12.28
N LEU A 140 -9.62 7.74 13.15
CA LEU A 140 -8.62 7.87 14.20
C LEU A 140 -7.21 8.07 13.61
N VAL A 141 -6.84 7.31 12.57
CA VAL A 141 -5.56 7.48 11.86
C VAL A 141 -5.42 8.91 11.33
N VAL A 142 -6.45 9.43 10.64
CA VAL A 142 -6.45 10.80 10.11
C VAL A 142 -6.26 11.82 11.23
N VAL A 143 -6.99 11.70 12.34
CA VAL A 143 -6.86 12.61 13.50
C VAL A 143 -5.45 12.56 14.09
N VAL A 144 -4.91 11.36 14.32
CA VAL A 144 -3.56 11.17 14.90
C VAL A 144 -2.47 11.70 13.96
N TRP A 145 -2.65 11.53 12.65
CA TRP A 145 -1.74 12.06 11.64
C TRP A 145 -1.78 13.59 11.58
N VAL A 146 -2.95 14.20 11.73
CA VAL A 146 -3.09 15.67 11.85
C VAL A 146 -2.42 16.18 13.12
N VAL A 147 -2.59 15.51 14.26
CA VAL A 147 -1.90 15.86 15.52
C VAL A 147 -0.37 15.87 15.32
N PHE A 148 0.17 14.84 14.66
CA PHE A 148 1.58 14.77 14.29
C PHE A 148 2.00 15.92 13.37
N ALA A 149 1.26 16.14 12.29
CA ALA A 149 1.54 17.15 11.30
C ALA A 149 1.56 18.55 11.92
N VAL A 150 0.56 18.89 12.73
CA VAL A 150 0.48 20.19 13.43
C VAL A 150 1.69 20.38 14.33
N ASN A 151 2.08 19.39 15.12
CA ASN A 151 3.24 19.50 16.00
C ASN A 151 4.55 19.65 15.22
N PHE A 152 4.73 18.89 14.13
CA PHE A 152 5.89 18.98 13.25
C PHE A 152 6.00 20.35 12.57
N PHE A 153 4.94 20.82 11.90
CA PHE A 153 4.95 22.10 11.19
C PHE A 153 5.03 23.29 12.14
N TRP A 154 4.44 23.20 13.34
CA TRP A 154 4.62 24.22 14.37
C TRP A 154 6.07 24.27 14.86
N THR A 155 6.72 23.11 15.02
CA THR A 155 8.16 23.03 15.35
C THR A 155 9.01 23.66 14.25
N LEU A 156 8.67 23.38 12.99
CA LEU A 156 9.33 23.94 11.81
C LEU A 156 9.18 25.47 11.69
N ALA A 157 8.01 26.00 12.06
CA ALA A 157 7.74 27.43 12.04
C ALA A 157 8.57 28.21 13.09
N ARG A 158 8.87 27.59 14.25
CA ARG A 158 9.67 28.20 15.34
C ARG A 158 11.16 27.93 15.29
N ARG A 159 11.67 27.38 14.18
CA ARG A 159 13.08 26.96 14.05
C ARG A 159 14.08 28.10 14.23
N ASN A 160 15.25 27.78 14.78
CA ASN A 160 16.35 28.73 14.90
C ASN A 160 17.23 28.75 13.64
N GLU A 161 17.28 27.65 12.88
CA GLU A 161 18.00 27.56 11.60
C GLU A 161 17.25 28.23 10.44
N LYS A 162 17.97 28.97 9.57
CA LYS A 162 17.35 29.63 8.41
C LYS A 162 16.97 28.60 7.33
N ASN A 163 17.92 27.76 6.93
CA ASN A 163 17.73 26.77 5.86
C ASN A 163 17.25 25.43 6.44
N MET A 164 16.33 24.77 5.74
CA MET A 164 15.91 23.41 6.08
C MET A 164 16.93 22.40 5.56
N TYR A 165 17.40 21.51 6.44
CA TYR A 165 18.25 20.39 6.04
C TYR A 165 17.46 19.36 5.22
N VAL A 166 18.13 18.61 4.34
CA VAL A 166 17.52 17.65 3.39
C VAL A 166 16.58 16.66 4.08
N ALA A 167 16.92 16.18 5.28
CA ALA A 167 16.04 15.28 6.03
C ALA A 167 14.63 15.87 6.29
N ILE A 168 14.55 17.18 6.54
CA ILE A 168 13.29 17.89 6.77
C ILE A 168 12.43 17.89 5.49
N TRP A 169 13.04 17.93 4.31
CA TRP A 169 12.33 17.88 3.03
C TRP A 169 11.58 16.56 2.88
N PHE A 170 12.27 15.46 3.16
CA PHE A 170 11.68 14.12 3.17
C PHE A 170 10.55 14.00 4.19
N TYR A 171 10.71 14.54 5.40
CA TYR A 171 9.65 14.50 6.43
C TYR A 171 8.42 15.33 6.02
N ILE A 172 8.61 16.52 5.44
CA ILE A 172 7.51 17.33 4.90
C ILE A 172 6.75 16.52 3.85
N SER A 173 7.48 15.91 2.90
CA SER A 173 6.87 15.11 1.85
C SER A 173 6.11 13.91 2.42
N THR A 174 6.69 13.15 3.34
CA THR A 174 6.02 12.04 4.03
C THR A 174 4.69 12.49 4.63
N ILE A 175 4.69 13.56 5.43
CA ILE A 175 3.51 14.01 6.18
C ILE A 175 2.38 14.41 5.22
N VAL A 176 2.72 15.19 4.20
CA VAL A 176 1.74 15.70 3.23
C VAL A 176 1.22 14.60 2.32
N THR A 177 2.10 13.79 1.74
CA THR A 177 1.66 12.78 0.78
C THR A 177 0.79 11.73 1.46
N ILE A 178 1.21 11.19 2.61
CA ILE A 178 0.43 10.14 3.31
C ILE A 178 -0.95 10.65 3.69
N ALA A 179 -1.10 11.92 4.09
CA ALA A 179 -2.41 12.50 4.36
C ALA A 179 -3.33 12.46 3.12
N VAL A 180 -2.82 12.86 1.96
CA VAL A 180 -3.58 12.83 0.70
C VAL A 180 -3.93 11.39 0.30
N LEU A 181 -2.93 10.49 0.31
CA LEU A 181 -3.09 9.10 -0.07
C LEU A 181 -4.14 8.39 0.79
N TYR A 182 -4.00 8.50 2.11
CA TYR A 182 -4.85 7.79 3.06
C TYR A 182 -6.30 8.27 2.98
N ILE A 183 -6.52 9.60 2.89
CA ILE A 183 -7.88 10.15 2.77
C ILE A 183 -8.54 9.70 1.48
N VAL A 184 -7.85 9.78 0.34
CA VAL A 184 -8.44 9.45 -0.97
C VAL A 184 -8.77 7.96 -1.07
N ASN A 185 -7.87 7.05 -0.69
CA ASN A 185 -8.12 5.61 -0.84
C ASN A 185 -9.20 5.07 0.11
N ASN A 186 -9.33 5.68 1.28
CA ASN A 186 -10.24 5.23 2.35
C ASN A 186 -11.58 5.99 2.33
N LEU A 187 -11.91 6.68 1.23
CA LEU A 187 -13.27 7.15 1.00
C LEU A 187 -14.21 5.95 0.87
N GLN A 188 -15.16 5.86 1.78
CA GLN A 188 -16.04 4.71 1.91
C GLN A 188 -17.40 5.11 2.49
N LEU A 189 -18.43 4.32 2.17
CA LEU A 189 -19.77 4.48 2.69
C LEU A 189 -20.00 3.47 3.83
N PRO A 190 -20.10 3.92 5.10
CA PRO A 190 -20.41 3.05 6.23
C PRO A 190 -21.79 2.41 6.10
N THR A 191 -21.87 1.11 6.37
CA THR A 191 -23.15 0.39 6.52
C THR A 191 -23.42 -0.01 7.97
N SER A 192 -22.38 -0.05 8.81
CA SER A 192 -22.47 -0.20 10.27
C SER A 192 -21.20 0.36 10.93
N LEU A 193 -21.08 0.28 12.26
CA LEU A 193 -19.83 0.63 12.95
C LEU A 193 -18.64 -0.27 12.56
N LEU A 194 -18.91 -1.48 12.08
CA LEU A 194 -17.88 -2.50 11.81
C LEU A 194 -17.74 -2.82 10.31
N HIS A 195 -18.48 -2.13 9.44
CA HIS A 195 -18.52 -2.43 8.01
C HIS A 195 -18.78 -1.19 7.15
N SER A 196 -18.15 -1.16 5.98
CA SER A 196 -18.23 -0.10 4.96
C SER A 196 -17.93 -0.66 3.57
N TYR A 197 -18.36 0.05 2.51
CA TYR A 197 -17.96 -0.24 1.13
C TYR A 197 -17.14 0.92 0.54
N SER A 198 -16.11 0.60 -0.25
CA SER A 198 -15.33 1.59 -1.02
C SER A 198 -16.25 2.41 -1.93
N ILE A 199 -16.01 3.72 -2.04
CA ILE A 199 -16.72 4.54 -3.02
C ILE A 199 -16.31 4.24 -4.46
N TYR A 200 -15.18 3.57 -4.67
CA TYR A 200 -14.71 3.13 -5.98
C TYR A 200 -15.09 1.67 -6.21
N GLY A 201 -15.30 1.29 -7.48
CA GLY A 201 -15.60 -0.09 -7.88
C GLY A 201 -14.63 -0.59 -8.96
N GLY A 202 -14.42 -1.91 -9.01
CA GLY A 202 -13.66 -2.60 -10.07
C GLY A 202 -12.31 -1.97 -10.38
N VAL A 203 -12.08 -1.64 -11.66
CA VAL A 203 -10.80 -1.09 -12.14
C VAL A 203 -10.44 0.25 -11.53
N GLN A 204 -11.43 1.10 -11.20
CA GLN A 204 -11.17 2.37 -10.53
C GLN A 204 -10.66 2.13 -9.11
N ASP A 205 -11.28 1.20 -8.39
CA ASP A 205 -10.85 0.84 -7.04
C ASP A 205 -9.45 0.21 -7.07
N ALA A 206 -9.16 -0.64 -8.06
CA ALA A 206 -7.83 -1.22 -8.25
C ALA A 206 -6.75 -0.16 -8.49
N LEU A 207 -7.04 0.82 -9.36
CA LEU A 207 -6.10 1.90 -9.65
C LEU A 207 -5.87 2.79 -8.42
N VAL A 208 -6.93 3.24 -7.75
CA VAL A 208 -6.80 4.06 -6.52
C VAL A 208 -6.07 3.28 -5.42
N GLN A 209 -6.39 2.00 -5.27
CA GLN A 209 -5.74 1.14 -4.30
C GLN A 209 -4.24 1.00 -4.54
N TRP A 210 -3.79 0.84 -5.78
CA TRP A 210 -2.35 0.69 -6.05
C TRP A 210 -1.62 2.01 -6.21
N TRP A 211 -2.31 3.09 -6.60
CA TRP A 211 -1.81 4.44 -6.38
C TRP A 211 -1.54 4.66 -4.89
N TYR A 212 -2.45 4.27 -4.00
CA TYR A 212 -2.22 4.31 -2.56
C TYR A 212 -1.12 3.35 -2.11
N GLY A 213 -1.24 2.06 -2.41
CA GLY A 213 -0.38 1.00 -1.88
C GLY A 213 1.09 1.19 -2.27
N HIS A 214 1.34 1.51 -3.55
CA HIS A 214 2.69 1.82 -4.02
C HIS A 214 3.25 3.06 -3.31
N ASN A 215 2.45 4.12 -3.22
CA ASN A 215 2.88 5.36 -2.61
C ASN A 215 2.90 5.31 -1.07
N ALA A 216 2.23 4.36 -0.43
CA ALA A 216 2.41 4.06 0.98
C ALA A 216 3.83 3.52 1.21
N VAL A 217 4.30 2.58 0.39
CA VAL A 217 5.70 2.14 0.42
C VAL A 217 6.65 3.31 0.12
N ALA A 218 6.34 4.13 -0.88
CA ALA A 218 7.15 5.30 -1.22
C ALA A 218 7.27 6.31 -0.07
N PHE A 219 6.14 6.76 0.47
CA PHE A 219 6.09 7.90 1.37
C PHE A 219 6.11 7.51 2.85
N PHE A 220 5.96 6.22 3.18
CA PHE A 220 6.09 5.69 4.54
C PHE A 220 7.31 4.79 4.73
N LEU A 221 7.76 4.05 3.70
CA LEU A 221 8.89 3.12 3.81
C LEU A 221 10.15 3.59 3.07
N THR A 222 10.05 4.53 2.14
CA THR A 222 11.23 5.07 1.43
C THR A 222 11.59 6.49 1.92
N THR A 223 10.70 7.46 1.76
CA THR A 223 11.02 8.87 2.06
C THR A 223 11.41 9.14 3.51
N PRO A 224 10.71 8.65 4.56
CA PRO A 224 11.13 8.94 5.92
C PRO A 224 12.46 8.24 6.26
N PRO A 225 12.67 6.94 5.98
CA PRO A 225 13.98 6.30 6.14
C PRO A 225 15.11 6.96 5.35
N LEU A 226 14.87 7.52 4.16
CA LEU A 226 15.86 8.37 3.47
C LEU A 226 16.17 9.63 4.30
N GLY A 227 15.15 10.33 4.80
CA GLY A 227 15.36 11.47 5.70
C GLY A 227 16.13 11.09 6.98
N LEU A 228 15.84 9.92 7.55
CA LEU A 228 16.57 9.37 8.70
C LEU A 228 18.01 9.00 8.35
N MET A 229 18.25 8.41 7.18
CA MET A 229 19.60 8.13 6.66
C MET A 229 20.42 9.43 6.57
N TYR A 230 19.84 10.48 5.99
CA TYR A 230 20.47 11.81 5.89
C TYR A 230 20.86 12.40 7.24
N TYR A 231 20.22 11.99 8.34
CA TYR A 231 20.62 12.41 9.68
C TYR A 231 21.55 11.40 10.36
N PHE A 232 21.07 10.19 10.60
CA PHE A 232 21.70 9.21 11.48
C PHE A 232 22.97 8.62 10.88
N MET A 233 22.96 8.25 9.59
CA MET A 233 24.14 7.69 8.92
C MET A 233 25.26 8.73 8.83
N VAL A 234 24.92 9.97 8.47
CA VAL A 234 25.87 11.10 8.42
C VAL A 234 26.50 11.35 9.79
N LYS A 235 25.68 11.35 10.85
CA LYS A 235 26.16 11.55 12.23
C LYS A 235 26.99 10.37 12.76
N ALA A 236 26.66 9.14 12.40
CA ALA A 236 27.46 7.96 12.75
C ALA A 236 28.79 7.94 11.99
N ALA A 237 28.77 8.24 10.69
CA ALA A 237 29.95 8.32 9.85
C ALA A 237 30.90 9.45 10.27
N GLN A 238 30.37 10.54 10.86
CA GLN A 238 31.09 11.79 11.13
C GLN A 238 31.69 12.38 9.86
N ARG A 239 30.93 12.33 8.77
CA ARG A 239 31.29 12.87 7.47
C ARG A 239 30.23 13.85 7.01
N PRO A 240 30.57 14.86 6.20
CA PRO A 240 29.55 15.66 5.54
C PRO A 240 28.81 14.81 4.50
N VAL A 241 27.57 15.18 4.19
CA VAL A 241 26.82 14.59 3.07
C VAL A 241 27.63 14.74 1.79
N TYR A 242 27.68 13.67 1.00
CA TYR A 242 28.46 13.63 -0.24
C TYR A 242 28.07 14.74 -1.24
N SER A 243 26.82 14.79 -1.71
CA SER A 243 26.40 15.74 -2.73
C SER A 243 25.06 16.39 -2.42
N TYR A 244 25.11 17.68 -2.12
CA TYR A 244 23.92 18.51 -1.96
C TYR A 244 23.13 18.63 -3.27
N ARG A 245 23.79 18.78 -4.43
CA ARG A 245 23.10 18.85 -5.73
C ARG A 245 22.35 17.55 -6.03
N LEU A 246 22.97 16.41 -5.76
CA LEU A 246 22.30 15.11 -5.89
C LEU A 246 21.13 15.01 -4.91
N SER A 247 21.26 15.59 -3.71
CA SER A 247 20.17 15.68 -2.71
C SER A 247 18.97 16.49 -3.21
N VAL A 248 19.19 17.56 -3.98
CA VAL A 248 18.11 18.32 -4.63
C VAL A 248 17.46 17.52 -5.76
N VAL A 249 18.28 17.02 -6.70
CA VAL A 249 17.78 16.31 -7.90
C VAL A 249 16.99 15.07 -7.48
N HIS A 250 17.59 14.22 -6.65
CA HIS A 250 16.94 12.97 -6.28
C HIS A 250 15.68 13.23 -5.45
N PHE A 251 15.63 14.25 -4.57
CA PHE A 251 14.42 14.53 -3.80
C PHE A 251 13.24 14.86 -4.72
N TRP A 252 13.38 15.88 -5.58
CA TRP A 252 12.26 16.35 -6.41
C TRP A 252 11.83 15.34 -7.46
N SER A 253 12.79 14.69 -8.12
CA SER A 253 12.46 13.66 -9.10
C SER A 253 11.91 12.39 -8.44
N LEU A 254 12.36 12.02 -7.23
CA LEU A 254 11.77 10.90 -6.49
C LEU A 254 10.31 11.18 -6.16
N ILE A 255 10.01 12.29 -5.47
CA ILE A 255 8.63 12.55 -5.00
C ILE A 255 7.64 12.76 -6.16
N PHE A 256 8.11 13.29 -7.29
CA PHE A 256 7.27 13.49 -8.46
C PHE A 256 7.03 12.17 -9.20
N LEU A 257 8.09 11.40 -9.48
CA LEU A 257 7.98 10.17 -10.29
C LEU A 257 7.32 9.02 -9.53
N TYR A 258 7.48 8.93 -8.22
CA TYR A 258 6.92 7.81 -7.43
C TYR A 258 5.39 7.73 -7.53
N ILE A 259 4.72 8.89 -7.60
CA ILE A 259 3.26 8.95 -7.60
C ILE A 259 2.65 8.12 -8.72
N TRP A 260 3.31 8.09 -9.89
CA TRP A 260 2.87 7.47 -11.14
C TRP A 260 3.07 5.95 -11.21
N ALA A 261 3.76 5.36 -10.24
CA ALA A 261 4.19 3.96 -10.34
C ALA A 261 3.13 2.96 -9.85
N GLY A 262 1.96 3.43 -9.40
CA GLY A 262 0.82 2.57 -9.02
C GLY A 262 0.46 1.49 -10.04
N PRO A 263 0.36 1.77 -11.36
CA PRO A 263 -0.12 0.80 -12.33
C PRO A 263 0.83 -0.38 -12.58
N HIS A 264 2.08 -0.35 -12.08
CA HIS A 264 2.96 -1.52 -12.20
C HIS A 264 2.47 -2.73 -11.40
N HIS A 265 1.55 -2.52 -10.47
CA HIS A 265 0.88 -3.58 -9.72
C HIS A 265 -0.26 -4.21 -10.55
N LEU A 266 -0.62 -3.61 -11.67
CA LEU A 266 -1.80 -3.93 -12.47
C LEU A 266 -1.45 -4.31 -13.90
N LEU A 267 -0.23 -4.77 -14.14
CA LEU A 267 0.23 -5.15 -15.48
C LEU A 267 -0.43 -6.46 -15.91
N TYR A 268 -0.91 -6.50 -17.15
CA TYR A 268 -1.71 -7.58 -17.73
C TYR A 268 -2.99 -7.88 -16.93
N THR A 269 -3.50 -6.89 -16.20
CA THR A 269 -4.84 -6.97 -15.58
C THR A 269 -5.90 -6.37 -16.49
N ALA A 270 -7.14 -6.23 -16.00
CA ALA A 270 -8.22 -5.52 -16.67
C ALA A 270 -8.01 -3.99 -16.73
N LEU A 271 -6.95 -3.45 -16.10
CA LEU A 271 -6.59 -2.04 -16.23
C LEU A 271 -6.29 -1.69 -17.70
N PRO A 272 -6.71 -0.52 -18.22
CA PRO A 272 -6.37 -0.10 -19.59
C PRO A 272 -4.87 -0.06 -19.87
N ASP A 273 -4.49 -0.47 -21.09
CA ASP A 273 -3.08 -0.65 -21.45
C ASP A 273 -2.24 0.64 -21.38
N TRP A 274 -2.86 1.79 -21.67
CA TRP A 274 -2.19 3.09 -21.56
C TRP A 274 -1.72 3.38 -20.13
N ALA A 275 -2.55 3.07 -19.12
CA ALA A 275 -2.25 3.30 -17.72
C ALA A 275 -1.16 2.34 -17.24
N GLN A 276 -1.24 1.07 -17.65
CA GLN A 276 -0.20 0.07 -17.40
C GLN A 276 1.16 0.51 -17.96
N THR A 277 1.18 0.97 -19.22
CA THR A 277 2.40 1.42 -19.91
C THR A 277 2.99 2.66 -19.25
N LEU A 278 2.13 3.60 -18.82
CA LEU A 278 2.54 4.78 -18.07
C LEU A 278 3.23 4.39 -16.76
N GLY A 279 2.60 3.51 -15.96
CA GLY A 279 3.17 3.02 -14.70
C GLY A 279 4.51 2.31 -14.89
N MET A 280 4.67 1.52 -15.96
CA MET A 280 5.95 0.91 -16.32
C MET A 280 7.03 1.97 -16.63
N ILE A 281 6.74 2.94 -17.50
CA ILE A 281 7.73 3.96 -17.91
C ILE A 281 8.21 4.76 -16.70
N PHE A 282 7.28 5.25 -15.87
CA PHE A 282 7.63 6.02 -14.68
C PHE A 282 8.39 5.18 -13.64
N SER A 283 8.05 3.90 -13.49
CA SER A 283 8.79 2.99 -12.62
C SER A 283 10.23 2.75 -13.08
N VAL A 284 10.47 2.64 -14.40
CA VAL A 284 11.83 2.56 -14.94
C VAL A 284 12.60 3.86 -14.71
N MET A 285 11.96 5.02 -14.93
CA MET A 285 12.56 6.32 -14.64
C MET A 285 12.88 6.51 -13.16
N LEU A 286 12.07 5.93 -12.26
CA LEU A 286 12.22 6.00 -10.81
C LEU A 286 13.51 5.36 -10.28
N TRP A 287 14.15 4.50 -11.07
CA TRP A 287 15.43 3.91 -10.71
C TRP A 287 16.49 4.98 -10.42
N ALA A 288 16.67 5.95 -11.32
CA ALA A 288 17.71 6.97 -11.20
C ALA A 288 17.61 7.82 -9.91
N PRO A 289 16.46 8.42 -9.55
CA PRO A 289 16.35 9.16 -8.30
C PRO A 289 16.41 8.28 -7.06
N SER A 290 15.93 7.04 -7.14
CA SER A 290 16.04 6.10 -6.02
C SER A 290 17.51 5.84 -5.70
N TRP A 291 18.32 5.51 -6.72
CA TRP A 291 19.76 5.34 -6.57
C TRP A 291 20.49 6.63 -6.20
N GLY A 292 19.96 7.80 -6.53
CA GLY A 292 20.46 9.08 -6.00
C GLY A 292 20.52 9.10 -4.47
N GLY A 293 19.54 8.48 -3.80
CA GLY A 293 19.55 8.29 -2.34
C GLY A 293 20.64 7.30 -1.89
N MET A 294 20.75 6.15 -2.56
CA MET A 294 21.76 5.12 -2.26
C MET A 294 23.18 5.69 -2.38
N LEU A 295 23.46 6.34 -3.51
CA LEU A 295 24.75 6.93 -3.82
C LEU A 295 25.09 8.03 -2.81
N ASN A 296 24.15 8.90 -2.46
CA ASN A 296 24.39 9.90 -1.41
C ASN A 296 24.71 9.26 -0.05
N GLY A 297 24.00 8.20 0.33
CA GLY A 297 24.27 7.45 1.56
C GLY A 297 25.67 6.81 1.54
N LEU A 298 25.95 5.94 0.58
CA LEU A 298 27.22 5.19 0.53
C LEU A 298 28.43 6.08 0.27
N LEU A 299 28.34 7.08 -0.61
CA LEU A 299 29.47 7.98 -0.88
C LEU A 299 29.74 8.96 0.26
N THR A 300 28.79 9.15 1.19
CA THR A 300 29.06 9.88 2.45
C THR A 300 30.08 9.14 3.32
N LEU A 301 30.21 7.81 3.17
CA LEU A 301 31.25 7.03 3.84
C LEU A 301 32.62 7.09 3.15
N ARG A 302 32.79 7.87 2.07
CA ARG A 302 34.09 8.02 1.41
C ARG A 302 35.13 8.53 2.43
N GLY A 303 36.19 7.74 2.60
CA GLY A 303 37.24 7.98 3.61
C GLY A 303 36.88 7.54 5.03
N ALA A 304 35.74 6.89 5.26
CA ALA A 304 35.33 6.31 6.55
C ALA A 304 34.93 4.82 6.42
N TRP A 305 35.26 4.17 5.29
CA TRP A 305 34.96 2.75 5.05
C TRP A 305 35.68 1.79 6.01
N ASP A 306 36.78 2.24 6.61
CA ASP A 306 37.47 1.53 7.70
C ASP A 306 36.55 1.30 8.91
N LYS A 307 35.63 2.22 9.20
CA LYS A 307 34.62 2.07 10.27
C LYS A 307 33.68 0.89 10.05
N LEU A 308 33.50 0.43 8.80
CA LEU A 308 32.66 -0.74 8.52
C LEU A 308 33.20 -1.99 9.21
N ARG A 309 34.51 -2.08 9.46
CA ARG A 309 35.12 -3.23 10.14
C ARG A 309 34.93 -3.20 11.65
N THR A 310 34.80 -1.99 12.23
CA THR A 310 34.89 -1.76 13.68
C THR A 310 33.60 -1.32 14.33
N ASP A 311 32.70 -0.64 13.61
CA ASP A 311 31.46 -0.10 14.15
C ASP A 311 30.24 -0.87 13.62
N PRO A 312 29.54 -1.65 14.46
CA PRO A 312 28.35 -2.39 14.04
C PRO A 312 27.22 -1.46 13.59
N VAL A 313 27.13 -0.23 14.09
CA VAL A 313 26.12 0.76 13.63
C VAL A 313 26.33 1.09 12.15
N ILE A 314 27.59 1.28 11.73
CA ILE A 314 27.92 1.55 10.34
C ILE A 314 27.61 0.32 9.47
N LYS A 315 27.83 -0.90 9.97
CA LYS A 315 27.43 -2.14 9.28
C LYS A 315 25.93 -2.16 8.98
N PHE A 316 25.09 -1.86 9.99
CA PHE A 316 23.65 -1.78 9.80
C PHE A 316 23.26 -0.73 8.74
N PHE A 317 23.81 0.49 8.79
CA PHE A 317 23.50 1.52 7.80
C PHE A 317 23.94 1.16 6.38
N VAL A 318 25.14 0.59 6.22
CA VAL A 318 25.64 0.20 4.89
C VAL A 318 24.79 -0.90 4.27
N VAL A 319 24.46 -1.94 5.05
CA VAL A 319 23.59 -3.02 4.57
C VAL A 319 22.19 -2.50 4.26
N ALA A 320 21.64 -1.63 5.12
CA ALA A 320 20.36 -0.99 4.86
C ALA A 320 20.34 -0.27 3.51
N VAL A 321 21.30 0.63 3.27
CA VAL A 321 21.38 1.41 2.04
C VAL A 321 21.66 0.52 0.82
N THR A 322 22.40 -0.57 1.00
CA THR A 322 22.62 -1.57 -0.05
C THR A 322 21.33 -2.28 -0.44
N PHE A 323 20.55 -2.77 0.53
CA PHE A 323 19.24 -3.38 0.27
C PHE A 323 18.25 -2.39 -0.32
N TYR A 324 18.29 -1.12 0.09
CA TYR A 324 17.52 -0.06 -0.55
C TYR A 324 17.88 0.07 -2.03
N GLY A 325 19.16 0.13 -2.38
CA GLY A 325 19.63 0.16 -3.77
C GLY A 325 19.21 -1.05 -4.58
N MET A 326 19.29 -2.23 -3.96
CA MET A 326 18.90 -3.51 -4.54
C MET A 326 17.40 -3.58 -4.82
N SER A 327 16.55 -3.31 -3.82
CA SER A 327 15.09 -3.31 -3.98
C SER A 327 14.62 -2.20 -4.93
N THR A 328 15.26 -1.04 -4.92
CA THR A 328 14.95 0.05 -5.88
C THR A 328 15.56 -0.12 -7.26
N PHE A 329 16.31 -1.20 -7.49
CA PHE A 329 16.63 -1.70 -8.83
C PHE A 329 15.65 -2.81 -9.24
N GLU A 330 15.37 -3.75 -8.32
CA GLU A 330 14.45 -4.85 -8.54
C GLU A 330 13.02 -4.39 -8.80
N GLY A 331 12.53 -3.35 -8.12
CA GLY A 331 11.20 -2.78 -8.35
C GLY A 331 11.00 -2.30 -9.79
N PRO A 332 11.85 -1.40 -10.31
CA PRO A 332 11.86 -1.02 -11.72
C PRO A 332 11.99 -2.22 -12.67
N LEU A 333 12.81 -3.22 -12.36
CA LEU A 333 12.92 -4.44 -13.16
C LEU A 333 11.59 -5.21 -13.22
N LEU A 334 10.92 -5.41 -12.07
CA LEU A 334 9.62 -6.09 -11.95
C LEU A 334 8.46 -5.28 -12.54
N SER A 335 8.64 -3.96 -12.75
CA SER A 335 7.67 -3.09 -13.41
C SER A 335 7.70 -3.20 -14.95
N ILE A 336 8.74 -3.81 -15.52
CA ILE A 336 8.81 -4.07 -16.95
C ILE A 336 7.82 -5.18 -17.25
N LYS A 337 6.84 -4.91 -18.13
CA LYS A 337 5.77 -5.84 -18.50
C LYS A 337 6.28 -7.28 -18.76
N SER A 338 7.31 -7.46 -19.57
CA SER A 338 7.84 -8.81 -19.87
C SER A 338 8.39 -9.56 -18.65
N VAL A 339 8.98 -8.84 -17.67
CA VAL A 339 9.45 -9.42 -16.40
C VAL A 339 8.27 -9.67 -15.47
N ASN A 340 7.34 -8.72 -15.39
CA ASN A 340 6.13 -8.81 -14.59
C ASN A 340 5.25 -10.01 -15.01
N ALA A 341 5.18 -10.31 -16.31
CA ALA A 341 4.50 -11.49 -16.83
C ALA A 341 4.96 -12.79 -16.14
N LEU A 342 6.24 -12.85 -15.74
CA LEU A 342 6.82 -13.95 -14.96
C LEU A 342 6.65 -13.75 -13.44
N GLY A 343 6.98 -12.57 -12.92
CA GLY A 343 7.10 -12.33 -11.48
C GLY A 343 5.77 -12.06 -10.76
N HIS A 344 4.77 -11.53 -11.44
CA HIS A 344 3.49 -11.17 -10.84
C HIS A 344 2.73 -12.39 -10.32
N TYR A 345 2.05 -12.22 -9.19
CA TYR A 345 1.45 -13.27 -8.38
C TYR A 345 2.40 -14.30 -7.73
N THR A 346 3.70 -14.26 -8.02
CA THR A 346 4.66 -15.24 -7.48
C THR A 346 5.30 -14.79 -6.16
N ASP A 347 6.04 -15.68 -5.51
CA ASP A 347 6.88 -15.35 -4.36
C ASP A 347 8.01 -14.34 -4.65
N TRP A 348 8.32 -14.04 -5.91
CA TRP A 348 9.30 -13.00 -6.23
C TRP A 348 8.85 -11.65 -5.66
N ILE A 349 7.55 -11.34 -5.74
CA ILE A 349 6.97 -10.13 -5.13
C ILE A 349 7.21 -10.12 -3.61
N ILE A 350 7.09 -11.27 -2.94
CA ILE A 350 7.35 -11.39 -1.51
C ILE A 350 8.84 -11.21 -1.18
N GLY A 351 9.74 -11.74 -2.01
CA GLY A 351 11.18 -11.53 -1.91
C GLY A 351 11.56 -10.06 -2.02
N HIS A 352 10.99 -9.38 -3.02
CA HIS A 352 11.16 -7.94 -3.24
C HIS A 352 10.71 -7.12 -2.02
N VAL A 353 9.50 -7.39 -1.52
CA VAL A 353 8.93 -6.72 -0.35
C VAL A 353 9.82 -6.91 0.88
N HIS A 354 10.32 -8.12 1.14
CA HIS A 354 11.15 -8.39 2.33
C HIS A 354 12.57 -7.85 2.19
N GLY A 355 13.11 -7.74 0.97
CA GLY A 355 14.34 -7.01 0.69
C GLY A 355 14.25 -5.54 1.13
N GLY A 356 13.14 -4.89 0.83
CA GLY A 356 12.84 -3.55 1.33
C GLY A 356 12.56 -3.53 2.84
N ALA A 357 11.61 -4.32 3.31
CA ALA A 357 11.12 -4.24 4.68
C ALA A 357 12.15 -4.69 5.72
N LEU A 358 12.79 -5.85 5.54
CA LEU A 358 13.79 -6.35 6.48
C LEU A 358 15.17 -5.77 6.17
N GLY A 359 15.56 -5.78 4.90
CA GLY A 359 16.88 -5.35 4.44
C GLY A 359 17.10 -3.84 4.54
N TRP A 360 16.17 -3.01 4.06
CA TRP A 360 16.26 -1.56 4.16
C TRP A 360 15.67 -1.01 5.47
N ASN A 361 14.36 -1.17 5.69
CA ASN A 361 13.69 -0.54 6.84
C ASN A 361 14.14 -1.13 8.18
N GLY A 362 14.25 -2.46 8.26
CA GLY A 362 14.73 -3.18 9.45
C GLY A 362 16.15 -2.78 9.84
N PHE A 363 17.13 -2.99 8.95
CA PHE A 363 18.52 -2.62 9.26
C PHE A 363 18.70 -1.11 9.51
N MET A 364 17.98 -0.23 8.79
CA MET A 364 18.02 1.21 9.05
C MET A 364 17.55 1.51 10.48
N THR A 365 16.40 0.93 10.88
CA THR A 365 15.84 1.11 12.23
C THR A 365 16.77 0.55 13.30
N PHE A 366 17.38 -0.62 13.08
CA PHE A 366 18.35 -1.20 14.00
C PHE A 366 19.60 -0.33 14.17
N GLY A 367 20.14 0.20 13.06
CA GLY A 367 21.27 1.14 13.09
C GLY A 367 20.92 2.42 13.85
N ILE A 368 19.72 2.99 13.62
CA ILE A 368 19.21 4.16 14.35
C ILE A 368 19.12 3.86 15.84
N LEU A 369 18.52 2.74 16.24
CA LEU A 369 18.36 2.37 17.64
C LEU A 369 19.72 2.19 18.32
N TYR A 370 20.65 1.42 17.75
CA TYR A 370 21.98 1.22 18.33
C TYR A 370 22.79 2.52 18.43
N TRP A 371 22.59 3.46 17.52
CA TRP A 371 23.25 4.76 17.58
C TRP A 371 22.59 5.72 18.57
N MET A 372 21.27 5.81 18.55
CA MET A 372 20.48 6.79 19.29
C MET A 372 20.34 6.41 20.76
N TRP A 373 20.16 5.13 21.05
CA TRP A 373 19.83 4.66 22.40
C TRP A 373 20.88 5.00 23.47
N PRO A 374 22.19 4.79 23.26
CA PRO A 374 23.20 5.18 24.25
C PRO A 374 23.18 6.69 24.54
N ARG A 375 22.87 7.51 23.53
CA ARG A 375 22.78 8.98 23.63
C ARG A 375 21.57 9.42 24.44
N LEU A 376 20.44 8.71 24.33
CA LEU A 376 19.23 8.96 25.13
C LEU A 376 19.41 8.61 26.62
N TYR A 377 20.41 7.79 26.96
CA TYR A 377 20.74 7.38 28.34
C TYR A 377 22.11 7.87 28.83
N GLY A 378 22.77 8.75 28.07
CA GLY A 378 24.03 9.38 28.48
C GLY A 378 25.16 8.38 28.75
N THR A 379 25.16 7.23 28.07
CA THR A 379 26.09 6.13 28.31
C THR A 379 26.65 5.59 26.99
N LYS A 380 27.47 4.54 27.07
CA LYS A 380 27.95 3.75 25.92
C LYS A 380 27.04 2.54 25.72
N LEU A 381 27.03 2.00 24.49
CA LEU A 381 26.31 0.76 24.22
C LEU A 381 26.86 -0.38 25.09
N TYR A 382 25.98 -1.18 25.68
CA TYR A 382 26.34 -2.27 26.59
C TYR A 382 27.32 -3.26 25.96
N SER A 383 27.06 -3.71 24.73
CA SER A 383 27.97 -4.61 24.02
C SER A 383 27.96 -4.39 22.51
N GLN A 384 29.11 -4.02 21.96
CA GLN A 384 29.29 -3.97 20.50
C GLN A 384 29.27 -5.37 19.88
N LYS A 385 29.80 -6.38 20.59
CA LYS A 385 29.80 -7.78 20.14
C LYS A 385 28.39 -8.31 19.95
N LEU A 386 27.46 -8.01 20.85
CA LEU A 386 26.05 -8.40 20.68
C LEU A 386 25.38 -7.70 19.49
N ALA A 387 25.68 -6.43 19.26
CA ALA A 387 25.19 -5.72 18.07
C ALA A 387 25.76 -6.31 16.77
N GLU A 388 27.01 -6.75 16.78
CA GLU A 388 27.63 -7.45 15.66
C GLU A 388 27.05 -8.85 15.44
N THR A 389 26.79 -9.61 16.50
CA THR A 389 26.10 -10.91 16.39
C THR A 389 24.69 -10.73 15.85
N HIS A 390 23.94 -9.74 16.33
CA HIS A 390 22.63 -9.38 15.77
C HIS A 390 22.74 -9.09 14.28
N PHE A 391 23.69 -8.23 13.88
CA PHE A 391 23.93 -7.89 12.48
C PHE A 391 24.13 -9.13 11.61
N TRP A 392 25.00 -10.07 12.00
CA TRP A 392 25.30 -11.25 11.19
C TRP A 392 24.12 -12.23 11.12
N LEU A 393 23.45 -12.50 12.23
CA LEU A 393 22.28 -13.39 12.24
C LEU A 393 21.14 -12.81 11.40
N ALA A 394 20.86 -11.51 11.54
CA ALA A 394 19.87 -10.82 10.71
C ALA A 394 20.27 -10.86 9.23
N THR A 395 21.55 -10.67 8.90
CA THR A 395 22.07 -10.66 7.52
C THR A 395 21.92 -12.05 6.88
N VAL A 396 22.33 -13.11 7.57
CA VAL A 396 22.15 -14.48 7.07
C VAL A 396 20.66 -14.80 6.95
N GLY A 397 19.84 -14.40 7.92
CA GLY A 397 18.40 -14.61 7.92
C GLY A 397 17.71 -14.00 6.70
N ILE A 398 18.01 -12.73 6.38
CA ILE A 398 17.43 -12.06 5.21
C ILE A 398 17.94 -12.62 3.89
N LEU A 399 19.22 -13.03 3.80
CA LEU A 399 19.75 -13.65 2.59
C LEU A 399 19.08 -15.00 2.30
N LEU A 400 18.90 -15.85 3.31
CA LEU A 400 18.13 -17.10 3.17
C LEU A 400 16.70 -16.82 2.71
N TYR A 401 16.06 -15.81 3.29
CA TYR A 401 14.70 -15.41 2.93
C TYR A 401 14.62 -14.99 1.46
N ILE A 402 15.42 -14.02 1.02
CA ILE A 402 15.34 -13.47 -0.34
C ILE A 402 15.70 -14.51 -1.39
N VAL A 403 16.78 -15.28 -1.19
CA VAL A 403 17.19 -16.32 -2.13
C VAL A 403 16.08 -17.37 -2.29
N SER A 404 15.46 -17.79 -1.18
CA SER A 404 14.34 -18.75 -1.26
C SER A 404 13.14 -18.20 -2.03
N MET A 405 12.82 -16.91 -1.87
CA MET A 405 11.70 -16.26 -2.56
C MET A 405 11.97 -16.00 -4.04
N TRP A 406 13.21 -15.71 -4.41
CA TRP A 406 13.59 -15.63 -5.83
C TRP A 406 13.52 -16.98 -6.51
N VAL A 407 14.09 -18.02 -5.89
CA VAL A 407 14.02 -19.39 -6.44
C VAL A 407 12.56 -19.83 -6.54
N SER A 408 11.76 -19.64 -5.49
CA SER A 408 10.33 -19.96 -5.51
C SER A 408 9.59 -19.18 -6.59
N GLY A 409 9.79 -17.86 -6.66
CA GLY A 409 9.05 -16.99 -7.57
C GLY A 409 9.35 -17.23 -9.04
N VAL A 410 10.63 -17.36 -9.39
CA VAL A 410 11.04 -17.71 -10.76
C VAL A 410 10.54 -19.11 -11.13
N SER A 411 10.67 -20.08 -10.23
CA SER A 411 10.15 -21.44 -10.45
C SER A 411 8.64 -21.43 -10.67
N GLN A 412 7.86 -20.74 -9.83
CA GLN A 412 6.40 -20.59 -9.99
C GLN A 412 6.05 -19.99 -11.36
N GLY A 413 6.67 -18.87 -11.74
CA GLY A 413 6.41 -18.23 -13.03
C GLY A 413 6.74 -19.13 -14.22
N LEU A 414 7.86 -19.86 -14.18
CA LEU A 414 8.26 -20.80 -15.23
C LEU A 414 7.35 -22.03 -15.27
N PHE A 415 6.98 -22.55 -14.11
CA PHE A 415 6.13 -23.72 -13.96
C PHE A 415 4.71 -23.44 -14.47
N TRP A 416 4.10 -22.32 -14.06
CA TRP A 416 2.74 -21.98 -14.45
C TRP A 416 2.58 -21.73 -15.95
N ARG A 417 3.64 -21.26 -16.62
CA ARG A 417 3.65 -20.95 -18.05
C ARG A 417 4.17 -22.07 -18.95
N ALA A 418 4.64 -23.17 -18.38
CA ALA A 418 5.24 -24.25 -19.14
C ALA A 418 4.20 -24.93 -20.05
N LEU A 419 4.50 -24.98 -21.35
CA LEU A 419 3.74 -25.71 -22.35
C LEU A 419 4.57 -26.89 -22.88
N ASP A 420 3.92 -27.98 -23.25
CA ASP A 420 4.53 -29.08 -23.99
C ASP A 420 4.69 -28.75 -25.49
N ALA A 421 5.20 -29.70 -26.29
CA ALA A 421 5.46 -29.49 -27.71
C ALA A 421 4.16 -29.30 -28.51
N GLU A 422 3.07 -29.87 -28.01
CA GLU A 422 1.72 -29.81 -28.56
C GLU A 422 0.98 -28.53 -28.14
N GLY A 423 1.51 -27.82 -27.14
CA GLY A 423 1.01 -26.54 -26.67
C GLY A 423 -0.07 -26.64 -25.57
N PHE A 424 -0.17 -27.79 -24.89
CA PHE A 424 -0.92 -27.95 -23.64
C PHE A 424 -0.08 -27.57 -22.43
N LEU A 425 -0.73 -27.39 -21.27
CA LEU A 425 -0.02 -27.13 -20.02
C LEU A 425 0.79 -28.36 -19.61
N LYS A 426 2.11 -28.18 -19.48
CA LYS A 426 2.99 -29.23 -18.96
C LYS A 426 2.63 -29.62 -17.53
N TYR A 427 2.16 -28.64 -16.75
CA TYR A 427 1.75 -28.82 -15.36
C TYR A 427 0.36 -28.22 -15.15
N PRO A 428 -0.72 -28.95 -15.48
CA PRO A 428 -2.10 -28.41 -15.46
C PRO A 428 -2.59 -28.10 -14.05
N ASP A 429 -2.16 -28.87 -13.05
CA ASP A 429 -2.59 -28.73 -11.66
C ASP A 429 -1.77 -27.67 -10.91
N PHE A 430 -2.47 -26.70 -10.31
CA PHE A 430 -1.82 -25.64 -9.52
C PHE A 430 -1.10 -26.21 -8.29
N ILE A 431 -1.63 -27.29 -7.70
CA ILE A 431 -1.09 -27.93 -6.50
C ILE A 431 0.33 -28.46 -6.73
N GLU A 432 0.68 -28.90 -7.94
CA GLU A 432 2.04 -29.36 -8.24
C GLU A 432 3.07 -28.20 -8.15
N GLY A 433 2.65 -26.98 -8.53
CA GLY A 433 3.49 -25.79 -8.34
C GLY A 433 3.64 -25.39 -6.86
N LEU A 434 2.58 -25.60 -6.07
CA LEU A 434 2.62 -25.37 -4.63
C LEU A 434 3.59 -26.35 -3.94
N THR A 435 3.53 -27.64 -4.26
CA THR A 435 4.41 -28.66 -3.67
C THR A 435 5.87 -28.44 -4.06
N ASN A 436 6.14 -27.99 -5.28
CA ASN A 436 7.49 -27.59 -5.72
C ASN A 436 8.07 -26.44 -4.86
N SER A 437 7.21 -25.56 -4.35
CA SER A 437 7.61 -24.40 -3.55
C SER A 437 7.87 -24.72 -2.06
N LEU A 438 7.52 -25.92 -1.57
CA LEU A 438 7.59 -26.24 -0.13
C LEU A 438 8.99 -26.11 0.47
N ALA A 439 10.03 -26.55 -0.24
CA ALA A 439 11.41 -26.42 0.22
C ALA A 439 11.81 -24.94 0.41
N MET A 440 11.30 -24.06 -0.46
CA MET A 440 11.52 -22.62 -0.36
C MET A 440 10.73 -22.00 0.80
N TYR A 441 9.51 -22.49 1.07
CA TYR A 441 8.76 -22.08 2.27
C TYR A 441 9.47 -22.47 3.57
N HIS A 442 10.05 -23.66 3.66
CA HIS A 442 10.87 -24.06 4.81
C HIS A 442 12.11 -23.16 4.96
N THR A 443 12.78 -22.85 3.85
CA THR A 443 13.97 -21.98 3.88
C THR A 443 13.61 -20.55 4.29
N ARG A 444 12.50 -20.02 3.78
CA ARG A 444 11.94 -18.73 4.19
C ARG A 444 11.64 -18.71 5.69
N LEU A 445 10.98 -19.75 6.21
CA LEU A 445 10.68 -19.88 7.63
C LEU A 445 11.96 -19.89 8.46
N ALA A 446 12.98 -20.65 8.06
CA ALA A 446 14.26 -20.70 8.75
C ALA A 446 14.98 -19.34 8.75
N GLY A 447 15.02 -18.66 7.59
CA GLY A 447 15.61 -17.32 7.48
C GLY A 447 14.87 -16.27 8.31
N GLY A 448 13.53 -16.28 8.26
CA GLY A 448 12.68 -15.42 9.08
C GLY A 448 12.83 -15.69 10.58
N LEU A 449 12.92 -16.96 10.98
CA LEU A 449 13.16 -17.36 12.37
C LEU A 449 14.53 -16.88 12.85
N LEU A 450 15.58 -17.00 12.03
CA LEU A 450 16.90 -16.50 12.37
C LEU A 450 16.90 -14.98 12.58
N TYR A 451 16.22 -14.24 11.70
CA TYR A 451 16.05 -12.79 11.84
C TYR A 451 15.26 -12.43 13.10
N PHE A 452 14.16 -13.14 13.37
CA PHE A 452 13.36 -12.97 14.59
C PHE A 452 14.18 -13.23 15.85
N LEU A 453 14.87 -14.35 15.94
CA LEU A 453 15.70 -14.71 17.10
C LEU A 453 16.83 -13.69 17.32
N SER A 454 17.39 -13.15 16.25
CA SER A 454 18.42 -12.11 16.34
C SER A 454 17.91 -10.81 16.99
N SER A 455 16.62 -10.50 16.88
CA SER A 455 16.01 -9.31 17.49
C SER A 455 16.05 -9.33 19.02
N PHE A 456 16.09 -10.50 19.67
CA PHE A 456 16.26 -10.58 21.12
C PHE A 456 17.64 -10.08 21.58
N LEU A 457 18.66 -10.17 20.72
CA LEU A 457 19.98 -9.58 20.99
C LEU A 457 19.91 -8.06 20.98
N LEU A 458 19.11 -7.46 20.09
CA LEU A 458 18.79 -6.03 20.13
C LEU A 458 18.10 -5.67 21.45
N VAL A 459 16.98 -6.34 21.76
CA VAL A 459 16.20 -6.10 22.98
C VAL A 459 17.08 -6.14 24.22
N TYR A 460 17.84 -7.21 24.40
CA TYR A 460 18.71 -7.39 25.56
C TYR A 460 19.78 -6.30 25.63
N ASN A 461 20.46 -6.01 24.52
CA ASN A 461 21.53 -5.01 24.48
C ASN A 461 21.00 -3.59 24.80
N LEU A 462 19.82 -3.23 24.28
CA LEU A 462 19.19 -1.94 24.59
C LEU A 462 18.74 -1.85 26.06
N ILE A 463 18.12 -2.90 26.61
CA ILE A 463 17.73 -2.94 28.04
C ILE A 463 18.96 -2.76 28.92
N MET A 464 20.02 -3.50 28.66
CA MET A 464 21.24 -3.43 29.46
C MET A 464 21.94 -2.07 29.31
N THR A 465 21.93 -1.48 28.12
CA THR A 465 22.42 -0.11 27.90
C THR A 465 21.64 0.91 28.73
N ALA A 466 20.30 0.81 28.74
CA ALA A 466 19.45 1.70 29.54
C ALA A 466 19.70 1.55 31.05
N ARG A 467 19.95 0.32 31.53
CA ARG A 467 20.28 0.02 32.94
C ARG A 467 21.66 0.56 33.35
N GLN A 468 22.63 0.61 32.44
CA GLN A 468 23.95 1.19 32.69
C GLN A 468 23.92 2.71 32.79
N GLY A 469 23.01 3.35 32.05
CA GLY A 469 22.86 4.80 32.01
C GLY A 469 21.69 5.31 32.84
N LYS A 470 21.37 6.59 32.62
CA LYS A 470 20.15 7.24 33.13
C LYS A 470 19.58 8.11 32.01
N PRO A 471 18.26 8.30 31.90
CA PRO A 471 17.68 9.18 30.89
C PRO A 471 18.41 10.52 30.81
N ALA A 472 19.09 10.77 29.68
CA ALA A 472 19.88 11.96 29.49
C ALA A 472 18.98 13.15 29.12
N THR A 473 19.41 14.32 29.55
CA THR A 473 18.84 15.61 29.16
C THR A 473 19.85 16.33 28.28
N VAL A 474 19.55 16.45 26.99
CA VAL A 474 20.44 17.12 26.03
C VAL A 474 19.95 18.56 25.84
N SER A 475 20.88 19.50 25.96
CA SER A 475 20.62 20.92 25.68
C SER A 475 21.67 21.51 24.74
N ILE A 476 21.28 22.55 24.02
CA ILE A 476 22.16 23.34 23.15
C ILE A 476 21.98 24.83 23.43
N GLN A 477 23.04 25.61 23.22
CA GLN A 477 22.93 27.07 23.21
C GLN A 477 22.63 27.54 21.79
N VAL A 478 21.61 28.38 21.64
CA VAL A 478 21.25 29.01 20.36
C VAL A 478 21.22 30.52 20.51
N PRO A 479 21.66 31.30 19.50
CA PRO A 479 21.55 32.74 19.57
C PRO A 479 20.07 33.15 19.67
N VAL A 480 19.76 34.08 20.58
CA VAL A 480 18.48 34.78 20.61
C VAL A 480 18.45 35.65 19.36
N LYS A 481 17.68 35.24 18.34
CA LYS A 481 17.51 36.03 17.12
C LYS A 481 17.09 37.46 17.49
N ARG A 482 17.96 38.46 17.27
CA ARG A 482 17.49 39.86 17.12
C ARG A 482 16.60 39.85 15.87
N GLN A 483 15.32 40.14 16.03
CA GLN A 483 14.41 40.37 14.90
C GLN A 483 14.86 41.63 14.16
N GLY A 484 15.78 41.48 13.21
CA GLY A 484 15.90 42.42 12.09
C GLY A 484 14.89 42.01 11.01
N PRO A 485 14.36 42.96 10.23
CA PRO A 485 13.36 42.64 9.23
C PRO A 485 14.03 41.91 8.06
N ASP A 486 13.99 40.58 8.05
CA ASP A 486 14.15 39.85 6.79
C ASP A 486 12.84 40.08 6.00
N LYS A 487 12.71 41.28 5.40
CA LYS A 487 11.72 41.60 4.36
C LYS A 487 12.12 40.86 3.07
N GLU A 488 12.33 39.56 3.13
CA GLU A 488 12.47 38.75 1.92
C GLU A 488 11.06 38.51 1.38
N ASN A 489 10.76 39.17 0.26
CA ASN A 489 9.46 39.12 -0.36
C ASN A 489 9.26 37.74 -1.02
N GLY A 490 8.28 36.95 -0.55
CA GLY A 490 7.92 35.66 -1.16
C GLY A 490 7.60 35.77 -2.66
N TRP A 491 7.15 36.94 -3.13
CA TRP A 491 6.97 37.23 -4.55
C TRP A 491 8.27 37.08 -5.36
N ALA A 492 9.44 37.33 -4.76
CA ALA A 492 10.74 37.20 -5.43
C ALA A 492 11.03 35.78 -5.93
N LEU A 493 10.39 34.76 -5.33
CA LEU A 493 10.47 33.39 -5.82
C LEU A 493 9.65 33.20 -7.10
N ILE A 494 8.39 33.62 -7.10
CA ILE A 494 7.46 33.44 -8.23
C ILE A 494 7.93 34.29 -9.43
N THR A 495 8.48 35.48 -9.17
CA THR A 495 9.05 36.35 -10.21
C THR A 495 10.49 35.98 -10.58
N SER A 496 11.06 34.91 -10.02
CA SER A 496 12.41 34.48 -10.41
C SER A 496 12.39 33.93 -11.83
N ALA A 497 13.46 34.20 -12.61
CA ALA A 497 13.56 33.74 -13.99
C ALA A 497 13.28 32.22 -14.15
N PRO A 498 13.83 31.32 -13.31
CA PRO A 498 13.54 29.88 -13.42
C PRO A 498 12.06 29.56 -13.23
N MET A 499 11.38 30.21 -12.28
CA MET A 499 9.95 29.98 -12.02
C MET A 499 9.06 30.53 -13.13
N LEU A 500 9.41 31.68 -13.72
CA LEU A 500 8.69 32.24 -14.86
C LEU A 500 8.82 31.34 -16.10
N PHE A 501 10.04 30.87 -16.41
CA PHE A 501 10.24 29.92 -17.52
C PHE A 501 9.50 28.61 -17.27
N LEU A 502 9.59 28.04 -16.07
CA LEU A 502 8.87 26.82 -15.72
C LEU A 502 7.35 26.99 -15.85
N SER A 503 6.81 28.11 -15.35
CA SER A 503 5.38 28.40 -15.43
C SER A 503 4.93 28.54 -16.89
N ALA A 504 5.70 29.24 -17.72
CA ALA A 504 5.43 29.37 -19.15
C ALA A 504 5.47 28.01 -19.87
N ILE A 505 6.47 27.17 -19.55
CA ILE A 505 6.61 25.81 -20.08
C ILE A 505 5.40 24.95 -19.70
N ILE A 506 4.96 25.00 -18.43
CA ILE A 506 3.79 24.26 -17.95
C ILE A 506 2.51 24.73 -18.65
N VAL A 507 2.29 26.05 -18.74
CA VAL A 507 1.13 26.61 -19.43
C VAL A 507 1.11 26.20 -20.89
N LEU A 508 2.26 26.26 -21.59
CA LEU A 508 2.36 25.84 -22.98
C LEU A 508 2.17 24.33 -23.14
N ALA A 509 2.65 23.50 -22.20
CA ALA A 509 2.43 22.06 -22.22
C ALA A 509 0.95 21.70 -22.01
N ILE A 510 0.28 22.33 -21.05
CA ILE A 510 -1.16 22.17 -20.82
C ILE A 510 -1.93 22.62 -22.06
N TRP A 511 -1.61 23.80 -22.59
CA TRP A 511 -2.30 24.35 -23.75
C TRP A 511 -2.09 23.48 -24.98
N PHE A 512 -0.89 22.94 -25.18
CA PHE A 512 -0.59 21.98 -26.25
C PHE A 512 -1.46 20.73 -26.13
N GLY A 513 -1.67 20.23 -24.91
CA GLY A 513 -2.50 19.04 -24.65
C GLY A 513 -4.00 19.23 -24.88
N VAL A 514 -4.51 20.46 -24.79
CA VAL A 514 -5.95 20.77 -25.00
C VAL A 514 -6.24 21.44 -26.34
N ALA A 515 -5.22 21.88 -27.06
CA ALA A 515 -5.35 22.56 -28.34
C ALA A 515 -5.68 21.57 -29.47
N GLY A 516 -6.48 22.02 -30.43
CA GLY A 516 -6.76 21.26 -31.65
C GLY A 516 -5.56 21.19 -32.60
N PRO A 517 -5.56 20.26 -33.57
CA PRO A 517 -4.40 19.90 -34.40
C PRO A 517 -3.80 21.06 -35.22
N VAL A 518 -4.57 22.12 -35.48
CA VAL A 518 -4.10 23.33 -36.18
C VAL A 518 -3.28 24.25 -35.26
N VAL A 519 -3.60 24.29 -33.97
CA VAL A 519 -3.01 25.22 -32.98
C VAL A 519 -1.82 24.58 -32.27
N SER A 520 -1.82 23.25 -32.08
CA SER A 520 -0.74 22.52 -31.41
C SER A 520 0.66 22.76 -32.01
N PRO A 521 0.87 22.83 -33.35
CA PRO A 521 2.19 23.14 -33.92
C PRO A 521 2.72 24.52 -33.53
N VAL A 522 1.84 25.52 -33.43
CA VAL A 522 2.21 26.89 -33.00
C VAL A 522 2.60 26.90 -31.53
N ILE A 523 1.85 26.21 -30.69
CA ILE A 523 2.16 26.07 -29.26
C ILE A 523 3.47 25.32 -29.05
N LEU A 524 3.74 24.27 -29.84
CA LEU A 524 5.01 23.54 -29.80
C LEU A 524 6.20 24.44 -30.20
N ALA A 525 6.05 25.26 -31.23
CA ALA A 525 7.07 26.23 -31.61
C ALA A 525 7.34 27.23 -30.48
N LEU A 526 6.29 27.77 -29.84
CA LEU A 526 6.40 28.65 -28.66
C LEU A 526 7.09 27.93 -27.49
N PHE A 527 6.73 26.67 -27.23
CA PHE A 527 7.34 25.84 -26.19
C PHE A 527 8.85 25.69 -26.41
N ILE A 528 9.26 25.37 -27.64
CA ILE A 528 10.68 25.26 -28.00
C ILE A 528 11.39 26.61 -27.83
N VAL A 529 10.78 27.71 -28.27
CA VAL A 529 11.34 29.06 -28.11
C VAL A 529 11.54 29.42 -26.63
N VAL A 530 10.54 29.15 -25.77
CA VAL A 530 10.64 29.39 -24.32
C VAL A 530 11.71 28.51 -23.68
N CYS A 531 11.83 27.24 -24.07
CA CYS A 531 12.88 26.34 -23.61
C CYS A 531 14.28 26.83 -24.01
N VAL A 532 14.47 27.26 -25.26
CA VAL A 532 15.74 27.84 -25.73
C VAL A 532 16.05 29.15 -25.02
N ALA A 533 15.06 30.03 -24.83
CA ALA A 533 15.21 31.26 -24.07
C ALA A 533 15.59 31.00 -22.61
N ALA A 534 15.03 29.95 -21.98
CA ALA A 534 15.41 29.51 -20.64
C ALA A 534 16.87 29.07 -20.59
N ILE A 535 17.32 28.25 -21.55
CA ILE A 535 18.71 27.77 -21.65
C ILE A 535 19.68 28.95 -21.84
N ILE A 536 19.38 29.87 -22.75
CA ILE A 536 20.20 31.07 -23.00
C ILE A 536 20.24 31.95 -21.74
N SER A 537 19.08 32.20 -21.12
CA SER A 537 18.99 33.00 -19.89
C SER A 537 19.78 32.38 -18.74
N TYR A 538 19.75 31.06 -18.59
CA TYR A 538 20.59 30.33 -17.64
C TYR A 538 22.07 30.52 -17.94
N GLY A 539 22.49 30.35 -19.19
CA GLY A 539 23.88 30.53 -19.62
C GLY A 539 24.42 31.94 -19.33
N LEU A 540 23.61 32.98 -19.57
CA LEU A 540 23.99 34.38 -19.37
C LEU A 540 23.93 34.82 -17.89
N HIS A 541 23.07 34.21 -17.06
CA HIS A 541 22.78 34.70 -15.71
C HIS A 541 22.92 33.63 -14.61
N GLN A 542 23.89 32.71 -14.72
CA GLN A 542 24.05 31.56 -13.81
C GLN A 542 23.98 31.91 -12.32
N ARG A 543 24.60 33.02 -11.87
CA ARG A 543 24.55 33.45 -10.46
C ARG A 543 23.13 33.84 -9.99
N LYS A 544 22.34 34.52 -10.83
CA LYS A 544 20.94 34.88 -10.49
C LYS A 544 20.04 33.64 -10.49
N TRP A 545 20.33 32.66 -11.35
CA TRP A 545 19.65 31.37 -11.41
C TRP A 545 19.97 30.42 -10.23
N GLY A 546 20.93 30.74 -9.37
CA GLY A 546 21.23 29.94 -8.18
C GLY A 546 20.49 30.38 -6.91
N HIS A 547 20.00 31.63 -6.84
CA HIS A 547 19.47 32.20 -5.61
C HIS A 547 18.04 31.72 -5.27
N TRP A 548 17.24 31.38 -6.29
CA TRP A 548 15.84 31.00 -6.10
C TRP A 548 15.67 29.76 -5.21
N TYR A 549 16.53 28.74 -5.36
CA TYR A 549 16.39 27.50 -4.60
C TYR A 549 16.67 27.73 -3.11
N GLY A 550 17.64 28.58 -2.80
CA GLY A 550 17.90 29.01 -1.41
C GLY A 550 16.70 29.70 -0.76
N LEU A 551 15.85 30.39 -1.54
CA LEU A 551 14.59 30.94 -1.02
C LEU A 551 13.58 29.83 -0.70
N VAL A 552 13.47 28.79 -1.54
CA VAL A 552 12.60 27.63 -1.30
C VAL A 552 13.00 26.91 0.00
N GLU A 553 14.30 26.69 0.22
CA GLU A 553 14.83 26.03 1.43
C GLU A 553 14.61 26.82 2.73
N ARG A 554 14.47 28.14 2.63
CA ARG A 554 14.20 29.02 3.77
C ARG A 554 12.70 29.13 4.07
N HIS A 555 11.83 28.86 3.09
CA HIS A 555 10.39 29.05 3.23
C HIS A 555 9.68 27.69 3.31
N ALA A 556 9.55 27.16 4.52
CA ALA A 556 8.88 25.89 4.80
C ALA A 556 7.49 25.76 4.16
N LEU A 557 6.66 26.81 4.25
CA LEU A 557 5.32 26.80 3.66
C LEU A 557 5.38 26.67 2.14
N VAL A 558 6.22 27.46 1.48
CA VAL A 558 6.42 27.42 0.03
C VAL A 558 6.91 26.04 -0.40
N PHE A 559 7.92 25.49 0.29
CA PHE A 559 8.43 24.15 0.03
C PHE A 559 7.31 23.10 0.13
N THR A 560 6.49 23.19 1.17
CA THR A 560 5.37 22.29 1.43
C THR A 560 4.32 22.37 0.32
N VAL A 561 3.98 23.58 -0.13
CA VAL A 561 3.04 23.80 -1.25
C VAL A 561 3.60 23.24 -2.54
N LEU A 562 4.89 23.47 -2.86
CA LEU A 562 5.50 22.92 -4.07
C LEU A 562 5.56 21.40 -4.05
N ALA A 563 5.89 20.79 -2.91
CA ALA A 563 5.85 19.34 -2.74
C ALA A 563 4.41 18.82 -2.94
N LEU A 564 3.43 19.44 -2.28
CA LEU A 564 2.00 19.08 -2.43
C LEU A 564 1.55 19.18 -3.89
N LEU A 565 1.88 20.26 -4.60
CA LEU A 565 1.53 20.42 -6.01
C LEU A 565 2.17 19.34 -6.89
N ALA A 566 3.45 19.02 -6.66
CA ALA A 566 4.13 17.95 -7.40
C ALA A 566 3.40 16.59 -7.22
N ILE A 567 2.94 16.31 -6.01
CA ILE A 567 2.17 15.11 -5.66
C ILE A 567 0.78 15.12 -6.30
N LEU A 568 0.04 16.22 -6.13
CA LEU A 568 -1.34 16.34 -6.61
C LEU A 568 -1.42 16.27 -8.12
N VAL A 569 -0.46 16.87 -8.85
CA VAL A 569 -0.42 16.79 -10.31
C VAL A 569 -0.23 15.34 -10.76
N GLY A 570 0.70 14.59 -10.16
CA GLY A 570 0.89 13.18 -10.48
C GLY A 570 -0.37 12.35 -10.22
N GLY A 571 -0.96 12.50 -9.03
CA GLY A 571 -2.14 11.72 -8.65
C GLY A 571 -3.39 12.07 -9.46
N ALA A 572 -3.58 13.35 -9.78
CA ALA A 572 -4.69 13.80 -10.62
C ALA A 572 -4.60 13.22 -12.03
N VAL A 573 -3.41 13.23 -12.65
CA VAL A 573 -3.26 12.70 -14.01
C VAL A 573 -3.41 11.17 -14.06
N GLU A 574 -3.01 10.45 -13.01
CA GLU A 574 -3.20 9.00 -12.95
C GLU A 574 -4.66 8.61 -12.72
N ILE A 575 -5.32 9.23 -11.75
CA ILE A 575 -6.66 8.82 -11.29
C ILE A 575 -7.78 9.41 -12.15
N ILE A 576 -7.76 10.72 -12.44
CA ILE A 576 -8.91 11.43 -13.02
C ILE A 576 -9.31 10.88 -14.39
N PRO A 577 -8.39 10.60 -15.35
CA PRO A 577 -8.79 10.06 -16.64
C PRO A 577 -9.55 8.75 -16.53
N THR A 578 -9.16 7.87 -15.60
CA THR A 578 -9.83 6.58 -15.36
C THR A 578 -11.18 6.77 -14.67
N LEU A 579 -11.32 7.75 -13.78
CA LEU A 579 -12.61 8.11 -13.20
C LEU A 579 -13.59 8.62 -14.27
N ILE A 580 -13.16 9.57 -15.10
CA ILE A 580 -13.98 10.13 -16.19
C ILE A 580 -14.30 9.08 -17.27
N ALA A 581 -13.34 8.20 -17.58
CA ALA A 581 -13.57 7.12 -18.54
C ALA A 581 -14.54 6.07 -17.99
N GLY A 582 -14.49 5.77 -16.70
CA GLY A 582 -15.42 4.85 -16.04
C GLY A 582 -16.88 5.34 -16.07
N ASP A 583 -17.12 6.66 -16.01
CA ASP A 583 -18.47 7.23 -16.20
C ASP A 583 -19.04 6.94 -17.61
N LYS A 584 -18.18 6.64 -18.58
CA LYS A 584 -18.57 6.29 -19.95
C LYS A 584 -18.73 4.78 -20.16
N THR A 585 -18.24 3.95 -19.26
CA THR A 585 -18.50 2.50 -19.28
C THR A 585 -19.81 2.26 -18.55
N PRO A 586 -20.87 1.79 -19.24
CA PRO A 586 -22.15 1.60 -18.60
C PRO A 586 -22.04 0.54 -17.48
N LEU A 587 -22.43 0.91 -16.26
CA LEU A 587 -22.60 -0.06 -15.16
C LEU A 587 -23.70 -1.09 -15.48
N GLN A 588 -24.55 -0.77 -16.47
CA GLN A 588 -25.54 -1.65 -17.08
C GLN A 588 -25.61 -1.40 -18.57
N ILE A 589 -25.74 -2.48 -19.36
CA ILE A 589 -26.05 -2.39 -20.78
C ILE A 589 -27.48 -2.88 -20.97
N THR A 590 -28.39 -2.00 -21.41
CA THR A 590 -29.79 -2.32 -21.68
C THR A 590 -29.99 -2.78 -23.13
N ASP A 591 -31.11 -3.44 -23.41
CA ASP A 591 -31.47 -3.84 -24.77
C ASP A 591 -31.59 -2.62 -25.71
N GLU A 592 -32.03 -1.47 -25.20
CA GLU A 592 -32.07 -0.20 -25.93
C GLU A 592 -30.66 0.29 -26.32
N MET A 593 -29.68 0.12 -25.43
CA MET A 593 -28.29 0.47 -25.72
C MET A 593 -27.68 -0.48 -26.76
N ILE A 594 -28.00 -1.76 -26.71
CA ILE A 594 -27.58 -2.75 -27.71
C ILE A 594 -28.23 -2.44 -29.07
N ALA A 595 -29.50 -2.01 -29.07
CA ALA A 595 -30.18 -1.59 -30.29
C ALA A 595 -29.54 -0.34 -30.91
N ALA A 596 -29.02 0.59 -30.08
CA ALA A 596 -28.33 1.80 -30.53
C ALA A 596 -26.88 1.53 -30.99
N ASP A 597 -26.16 0.60 -30.33
CA ASP A 597 -24.82 0.15 -30.70
C ASP A 597 -24.71 -1.38 -30.58
N PRO A 598 -24.89 -2.11 -31.70
CA PRO A 598 -24.80 -3.56 -31.71
C PRO A 598 -23.46 -4.13 -31.24
N ALA A 599 -22.37 -3.34 -31.24
CA ALA A 599 -21.08 -3.78 -30.71
C ALA A 599 -21.13 -4.04 -29.19
N LEU A 600 -22.06 -3.38 -28.48
CA LEU A 600 -22.27 -3.58 -27.04
C LEU A 600 -22.84 -4.95 -26.70
N ALA A 601 -23.41 -5.68 -27.66
CA ALA A 601 -23.97 -7.02 -27.43
C ALA A 601 -22.92 -8.01 -26.91
N GLU A 602 -21.67 -7.91 -27.38
CA GLU A 602 -20.59 -8.74 -26.88
C GLU A 602 -20.18 -8.32 -25.46
N THR A 603 -20.02 -7.03 -25.21
CA THR A 603 -19.69 -6.48 -23.88
C THR A 603 -20.76 -6.82 -22.84
N ALA A 604 -22.03 -6.77 -23.21
CA ALA A 604 -23.17 -7.07 -22.33
C ALA A 604 -23.12 -8.47 -21.71
N LYS A 605 -22.49 -9.44 -22.39
CA LYS A 605 -22.30 -10.80 -21.86
C LYS A 605 -21.40 -10.85 -20.63
N TRP A 606 -20.50 -9.88 -20.51
CA TRP A 606 -19.45 -9.83 -19.49
C TRP A 606 -19.78 -8.82 -18.38
N VAL A 607 -20.79 -7.97 -18.56
CA VAL A 607 -21.22 -7.01 -17.54
C VAL A 607 -21.70 -7.76 -16.30
N GLN A 608 -21.03 -7.48 -15.19
CA GLN A 608 -21.41 -8.02 -13.88
C GLN A 608 -22.84 -7.59 -13.53
N LYS A 609 -23.70 -8.56 -13.27
CA LYS A 609 -25.02 -8.33 -12.66
C LYS A 609 -24.89 -8.21 -11.13
N PRO A 610 -25.75 -7.44 -10.45
CA PRO A 610 -25.76 -7.36 -8.99
C PRO A 610 -25.78 -8.74 -8.33
N TYR A 611 -25.12 -8.85 -7.18
CA TYR A 611 -25.14 -10.07 -6.37
C TYR A 611 -26.52 -10.25 -5.73
N SER A 612 -27.00 -11.49 -5.62
CA SER A 612 -28.11 -11.77 -4.72
C SER A 612 -27.72 -11.40 -3.26
N PRO A 613 -28.69 -11.26 -2.34
CA PRO A 613 -28.40 -11.01 -0.93
C PRO A 613 -27.44 -12.05 -0.30
N LEU A 614 -27.62 -13.35 -0.60
CA LEU A 614 -26.77 -14.42 -0.07
C LEU A 614 -25.40 -14.47 -0.76
N GLU A 615 -25.31 -14.18 -2.06
CA GLU A 615 -24.04 -14.05 -2.77
C GLU A 615 -23.22 -12.87 -2.24
N LEU A 616 -23.87 -11.72 -1.96
CA LEU A 616 -23.25 -10.56 -1.34
C LEU A 616 -22.74 -10.92 0.07
N ALA A 617 -23.52 -11.69 0.80
CA ALA A 617 -23.11 -12.19 2.12
C ALA A 617 -21.90 -13.10 2.06
N GLY A 618 -21.86 -14.03 1.11
CA GLY A 618 -20.71 -14.90 0.87
C GLY A 618 -19.46 -14.14 0.49
N ARG A 619 -19.62 -13.08 -0.31
CA ARG A 619 -18.52 -12.17 -0.67
C ARG A 619 -17.97 -11.44 0.55
N ASP A 620 -18.84 -10.90 1.41
CA ASP A 620 -18.40 -10.19 2.61
C ASP A 620 -17.69 -11.15 3.59
N VAL A 621 -18.15 -12.41 3.69
CA VAL A 621 -17.43 -13.46 4.44
C VAL A 621 -16.07 -13.74 3.79
N TYR A 622 -16.01 -13.92 2.47
CA TYR A 622 -14.76 -14.15 1.73
C TYR A 622 -13.71 -13.06 1.98
N VAL A 623 -14.15 -11.79 2.01
CA VAL A 623 -13.29 -10.64 2.34
C VAL A 623 -12.87 -10.66 3.81
N SER A 624 -13.80 -10.93 4.74
CA SER A 624 -13.53 -10.97 6.18
C SER A 624 -12.47 -12.01 6.57
N GLU A 625 -12.42 -13.12 5.83
CA GLU A 625 -11.46 -14.20 6.07
C GLU A 625 -10.12 -13.98 5.37
N GLY A 626 -10.00 -12.90 4.60
CA GLY A 626 -8.79 -12.58 3.86
C GLY A 626 -8.50 -13.55 2.71
N CYS A 627 -9.51 -14.25 2.16
CA CYS A 627 -9.29 -15.24 1.10
C CYS A 627 -8.58 -14.66 -0.14
N TYR A 628 -8.79 -13.37 -0.40
CA TYR A 628 -8.17 -12.59 -1.48
C TYR A 628 -6.64 -12.50 -1.41
N VAL A 629 -6.04 -12.77 -0.24
CA VAL A 629 -4.58 -12.77 -0.10
C VAL A 629 -3.92 -14.04 -0.64
N CYS A 630 -4.72 -15.08 -0.86
CA CYS A 630 -4.30 -16.37 -1.41
C CYS A 630 -4.83 -16.58 -2.82
N HIS A 631 -6.06 -16.13 -3.08
CA HIS A 631 -6.82 -16.35 -4.30
C HIS A 631 -7.14 -15.02 -4.97
N SER A 632 -6.63 -14.81 -6.18
CA SER A 632 -7.05 -13.70 -7.04
C SER A 632 -8.34 -14.04 -7.79
N GLN A 633 -9.00 -13.00 -8.30
CA GLN A 633 -10.11 -13.09 -9.23
C GLN A 633 -9.80 -12.26 -10.48
N MET A 634 -8.65 -12.54 -11.12
CA MET A 634 -8.13 -11.78 -12.26
C MET A 634 -7.23 -12.66 -13.13
N ILE A 635 -7.83 -13.35 -14.09
CA ILE A 635 -7.11 -14.18 -15.08
C ILE A 635 -6.46 -13.27 -16.11
N ARG A 636 -5.14 -13.38 -16.26
CA ARG A 636 -4.37 -12.54 -17.20
C ARG A 636 -4.52 -13.05 -18.64
N PRO A 637 -4.39 -12.19 -19.67
CA PRO A 637 -4.57 -12.55 -21.08
C PRO A 637 -3.36 -13.32 -21.65
N PHE A 638 -2.87 -14.32 -20.92
CA PHE A 638 -1.83 -15.23 -21.37
C PHE A 638 -2.42 -16.59 -21.70
N ARG A 639 -1.95 -17.19 -22.80
CA ARG A 639 -2.39 -18.54 -23.24
C ARG A 639 -2.37 -19.56 -22.10
N HIS A 640 -1.31 -19.60 -21.29
CA HIS A 640 -1.17 -20.58 -20.21
C HIS A 640 -2.11 -20.32 -19.02
N GLU A 641 -2.54 -19.07 -18.79
CA GLU A 641 -3.57 -18.80 -17.78
C GLU A 641 -4.96 -19.15 -18.32
N VAL A 642 -5.23 -18.82 -19.59
CA VAL A 642 -6.50 -19.15 -20.23
C VAL A 642 -6.73 -20.66 -20.30
N LEU A 643 -5.70 -21.43 -20.67
CA LEU A 643 -5.76 -22.90 -20.67
C LEU A 643 -6.00 -23.49 -19.27
N ARG A 644 -5.56 -22.81 -18.21
CA ARG A 644 -5.65 -23.32 -16.83
C ARG A 644 -6.97 -22.96 -16.17
N TYR A 645 -7.40 -21.71 -16.33
CA TYR A 645 -8.48 -21.11 -15.56
C TYR A 645 -9.71 -20.79 -16.41
N GLY A 646 -9.60 -20.72 -17.73
CA GLY A 646 -10.67 -20.29 -18.64
C GLY A 646 -10.46 -18.87 -19.17
N GLU A 647 -11.47 -18.32 -19.85
CA GLU A 647 -11.41 -16.99 -20.49
C GLU A 647 -10.83 -15.91 -19.57
N TYR A 648 -9.93 -15.09 -20.11
CA TYR A 648 -9.26 -14.02 -19.37
C TYR A 648 -10.28 -13.00 -18.83
N SER A 649 -9.94 -12.35 -17.72
CA SER A 649 -10.88 -11.43 -17.07
C SER A 649 -10.95 -10.09 -17.79
N ARG A 650 -12.16 -9.57 -17.93
CA ARG A 650 -12.45 -8.24 -18.49
C ARG A 650 -12.83 -7.25 -17.41
N LEU A 651 -12.79 -5.95 -17.73
CA LEU A 651 -13.07 -4.89 -16.76
C LEU A 651 -14.53 -4.93 -16.27
N GLU A 652 -15.45 -5.36 -17.13
CA GLU A 652 -16.89 -5.35 -16.88
C GLU A 652 -17.31 -6.41 -15.84
N GLU A 653 -16.49 -7.43 -15.62
CA GLU A 653 -16.80 -8.57 -14.75
C GLU A 653 -16.64 -8.28 -13.26
N SER A 654 -15.88 -7.23 -12.92
CA SER A 654 -15.65 -6.78 -11.53
C SER A 654 -16.09 -5.33 -11.31
N ILE A 655 -16.84 -4.75 -12.25
CA ILE A 655 -17.19 -3.32 -12.24
C ILE A 655 -18.01 -2.92 -11.00
N LEU A 656 -18.76 -3.86 -10.41
CA LEU A 656 -19.56 -3.66 -9.19
C LEU A 656 -18.82 -4.09 -7.91
N ASP A 657 -17.62 -4.66 -8.03
CA ASP A 657 -16.86 -5.14 -6.87
C ASP A 657 -16.28 -4.00 -6.04
N ARG A 658 -16.61 -4.02 -4.74
CA ARG A 658 -16.23 -3.02 -3.75
C ARG A 658 -15.74 -3.71 -2.46
N PRO A 659 -14.42 -3.86 -2.23
CA PRO A 659 -13.32 -3.53 -3.16
C PRO A 659 -13.09 -4.63 -4.21
N PHE A 660 -12.32 -4.33 -5.26
CA PHE A 660 -11.85 -5.34 -6.24
C PHE A 660 -11.06 -6.49 -5.56
N GLN A 661 -10.98 -7.68 -6.19
CA GLN A 661 -10.41 -8.90 -5.60
C GLN A 661 -9.24 -9.50 -6.41
N TRP A 662 -8.36 -8.66 -6.97
CA TRP A 662 -7.31 -9.13 -7.90
C TRP A 662 -6.04 -9.65 -7.19
N GLY A 663 -5.80 -9.26 -5.94
CA GLY A 663 -4.66 -9.71 -5.13
C GLY A 663 -3.27 -9.27 -5.66
N SER A 664 -2.23 -9.46 -4.86
CA SER A 664 -0.82 -9.21 -5.23
C SER A 664 0.02 -10.48 -5.36
N LYS A 665 -0.46 -11.60 -4.80
CA LYS A 665 0.18 -12.92 -4.78
C LYS A 665 -0.88 -14.02 -4.91
N ARG A 666 -0.55 -15.11 -5.60
CA ARG A 666 -1.28 -16.38 -5.56
C ARG A 666 -0.56 -17.40 -4.68
N THR A 667 -1.25 -17.90 -3.67
CA THR A 667 -0.86 -19.12 -2.94
C THR A 667 -1.87 -20.24 -3.18
N GLY A 668 -3.09 -19.88 -3.61
CA GLY A 668 -4.06 -20.77 -4.23
C GLY A 668 -4.34 -20.36 -5.67
N LEU A 669 -5.20 -21.14 -6.33
CA LEU A 669 -5.64 -20.90 -7.71
C LEU A 669 -6.47 -19.62 -7.86
N ASP A 670 -6.52 -19.07 -9.07
CA ASP A 670 -7.44 -17.98 -9.41
C ASP A 670 -8.89 -18.47 -9.45
N LEU A 671 -9.81 -17.71 -8.86
CA LEU A 671 -11.20 -18.12 -8.68
C LEU A 671 -12.19 -17.45 -9.65
N ALA A 672 -11.74 -16.61 -10.59
CA ALA A 672 -12.64 -15.83 -11.46
C ALA A 672 -13.60 -16.69 -12.32
N ARG A 673 -13.33 -17.99 -12.46
CA ARG A 673 -14.14 -18.97 -13.24
C ARG A 673 -14.44 -20.24 -12.44
N VAL A 674 -14.46 -20.17 -11.11
CA VAL A 674 -14.69 -21.36 -10.27
C VAL A 674 -16.17 -21.78 -10.26
N GLY A 675 -17.10 -20.86 -10.53
CA GLY A 675 -18.53 -21.14 -10.47
C GLY A 675 -18.95 -22.23 -11.46
N GLY A 676 -19.75 -23.19 -10.99
CA GLY A 676 -20.21 -24.34 -11.78
C GLY A 676 -19.14 -25.38 -12.13
N LYS A 677 -17.86 -25.14 -11.81
CA LYS A 677 -16.78 -26.12 -12.02
C LYS A 677 -16.89 -27.28 -11.02
N TYR A 678 -17.34 -26.99 -9.81
CA TYR A 678 -17.54 -27.95 -8.73
C TYR A 678 -18.97 -27.79 -8.18
N ASP A 679 -19.54 -28.88 -7.66
CA ASP A 679 -20.87 -28.84 -7.04
C ASP A 679 -20.80 -28.33 -5.58
N ASN A 680 -21.97 -28.09 -4.96
CA ASN A 680 -22.00 -27.56 -3.59
C ASN A 680 -21.35 -28.51 -2.58
N LEU A 681 -21.46 -29.83 -2.80
CA LEU A 681 -20.83 -30.83 -1.94
C LEU A 681 -19.31 -30.72 -1.98
N TRP A 682 -18.72 -30.58 -3.17
CA TRP A 682 -17.28 -30.36 -3.29
C TRP A 682 -16.83 -29.10 -2.56
N HIS A 683 -17.54 -27.98 -2.73
CA HIS A 683 -17.20 -26.73 -2.03
C HIS A 683 -17.30 -26.88 -0.51
N TYR A 684 -18.36 -27.53 -0.02
CA TYR A 684 -18.54 -27.85 1.39
C TYR A 684 -17.38 -28.70 1.92
N LEU A 685 -17.07 -29.82 1.26
CA LEU A 685 -15.98 -30.73 1.65
C LEU A 685 -14.62 -30.03 1.61
N HIS A 686 -14.37 -29.19 0.60
CA HIS A 686 -13.13 -28.43 0.48
C HIS A 686 -12.98 -27.38 1.60
N LEU A 687 -14.05 -26.68 1.99
CA LEU A 687 -13.99 -25.72 3.08
C LEU A 687 -13.87 -26.40 4.46
N MET A 688 -14.49 -27.57 4.64
CA MET A 688 -14.36 -28.37 5.87
C MET A 688 -12.95 -28.96 5.99
N ASP A 689 -12.44 -29.54 4.91
CA ASP A 689 -11.11 -30.15 4.82
C ASP A 689 -10.55 -30.00 3.40
N PRO A 690 -9.71 -28.97 3.13
CA PRO A 690 -9.15 -28.76 1.81
C PRO A 690 -8.33 -29.95 1.29
N ARG A 691 -7.82 -30.81 2.18
CA ARG A 691 -7.03 -31.98 1.81
C ARG A 691 -7.90 -33.16 1.34
N SER A 692 -9.19 -33.16 1.63
CA SER A 692 -10.12 -34.19 1.14
C SER A 692 -10.32 -34.10 -0.38
N THR A 693 -10.27 -32.90 -0.94
CA THR A 693 -10.37 -32.67 -2.39
C THR A 693 -9.04 -32.30 -3.05
N SER A 694 -8.07 -31.81 -2.28
CA SER A 694 -6.73 -31.44 -2.76
C SER A 694 -5.66 -31.85 -1.72
N PRO A 695 -5.18 -33.10 -1.76
CA PRO A 695 -4.37 -33.70 -0.69
C PRO A 695 -3.15 -32.90 -0.21
N ALA A 696 -2.51 -32.12 -1.10
CA ALA A 696 -1.33 -31.32 -0.78
C ALA A 696 -1.63 -29.83 -0.48
N SER A 697 -2.90 -29.47 -0.31
CA SER A 697 -3.32 -28.09 -0.02
C SER A 697 -2.76 -27.60 1.32
N ASN A 698 -2.24 -26.37 1.31
CA ASN A 698 -1.84 -25.65 2.53
C ASN A 698 -2.91 -24.66 3.03
N MET A 699 -4.09 -24.67 2.43
CA MET A 699 -5.23 -23.84 2.82
C MET A 699 -5.72 -24.22 4.24
N PRO A 700 -6.06 -23.24 5.10
CA PRO A 700 -6.71 -23.51 6.38
C PRO A 700 -8.11 -24.11 6.20
N THR A 701 -8.62 -24.77 7.24
CA THR A 701 -10.01 -25.26 7.28
C THR A 701 -10.96 -24.19 7.82
N TYR A 702 -12.22 -24.24 7.39
CA TYR A 702 -13.28 -23.31 7.82
C TYR A 702 -14.53 -24.01 8.40
N PRO A 703 -14.38 -24.95 9.36
CA PRO A 703 -15.53 -25.69 9.90
C PRO A 703 -16.52 -24.80 10.66
N HIS A 704 -16.05 -23.67 11.20
CA HIS A 704 -16.89 -22.68 11.88
C HIS A 704 -17.92 -22.04 10.95
N PHE A 705 -17.73 -22.09 9.62
CA PHE A 705 -18.75 -21.62 8.68
C PHE A 705 -20.04 -22.42 8.73
N GLN A 706 -19.98 -23.69 9.15
CA GLN A 706 -21.15 -24.55 9.26
C GLN A 706 -22.07 -24.10 10.40
N THR A 707 -21.50 -23.60 11.50
CA THR A 707 -22.23 -23.30 12.74
C THR A 707 -22.53 -21.82 12.92
N GLN A 708 -21.76 -20.93 12.28
CA GLN A 708 -22.00 -19.49 12.33
C GLN A 708 -23.03 -19.09 11.28
N THR A 709 -24.11 -18.46 11.72
CA THR A 709 -25.18 -17.92 10.87
C THR A 709 -25.01 -16.43 10.61
N LEU A 710 -25.70 -15.95 9.58
CA LEU A 710 -25.70 -14.56 9.13
C LEU A 710 -27.13 -14.01 9.24
N ASP A 711 -27.23 -12.72 9.58
CA ASP A 711 -28.50 -12.01 9.69
C ASP A 711 -28.91 -11.44 8.31
N PRO A 712 -29.96 -11.97 7.65
CA PRO A 712 -30.40 -11.51 6.34
C PRO A 712 -30.79 -10.02 6.30
N GLU A 713 -31.31 -9.49 7.40
CA GLU A 713 -31.84 -8.14 7.53
C GLU A 713 -30.74 -7.09 7.37
N VAL A 714 -29.51 -7.42 7.78
CA VAL A 714 -28.32 -6.57 7.57
C VAL A 714 -28.07 -6.33 6.07
N TYR A 715 -28.38 -7.31 5.21
CA TYR A 715 -28.11 -7.23 3.78
C TYR A 715 -29.08 -6.33 3.02
N VAL A 716 -30.27 -6.04 3.57
CA VAL A 716 -31.17 -5.00 3.05
C VAL A 716 -30.45 -3.65 3.06
N GLY A 717 -29.86 -3.27 4.21
CA GLY A 717 -29.12 -2.03 4.36
C GLY A 717 -27.85 -1.97 3.51
N ARG A 718 -27.15 -3.10 3.35
CA ARG A 718 -25.96 -3.20 2.48
C ARG A 718 -26.30 -3.02 1.01
N MET A 719 -27.38 -3.64 0.53
CA MET A 719 -27.87 -3.48 -0.84
C MET A 719 -28.33 -2.04 -1.10
N GLN A 720 -29.03 -1.40 -0.15
CA GLN A 720 -29.38 0.02 -0.24
C GLN A 720 -28.14 0.94 -0.33
N ALA A 721 -27.09 0.64 0.45
CA ALA A 721 -25.84 1.39 0.39
C ALA A 721 -25.13 1.21 -0.95
N LEU A 722 -25.02 -0.01 -1.45
CA LEU A 722 -24.48 -0.30 -2.78
C LEU A 722 -25.31 0.37 -3.89
N ARG A 723 -26.64 0.43 -3.75
CA ARG A 723 -27.51 1.19 -4.66
C ARG A 723 -27.16 2.68 -4.72
N ARG A 724 -26.88 3.29 -3.57
CA ARG A 724 -26.39 4.69 -3.51
C ARG A 724 -25.02 4.87 -4.17
N LEU A 725 -24.22 3.81 -4.23
CA LEU A 725 -22.93 3.77 -4.92
C LEU A 725 -23.05 3.39 -6.41
N GLY A 726 -24.27 3.32 -6.95
CA GLY A 726 -24.53 3.05 -8.37
C GLY A 726 -24.67 1.58 -8.72
N VAL A 727 -24.64 0.65 -7.76
CA VAL A 727 -24.98 -0.75 -8.04
C VAL A 727 -26.48 -0.85 -8.35
N PRO A 728 -26.88 -1.43 -9.48
CA PRO A 728 -28.23 -1.25 -9.99
C PRO A 728 -29.22 -2.26 -9.41
N TYR A 729 -29.44 -2.20 -8.09
CA TYR A 729 -30.52 -2.91 -7.41
C TYR A 729 -31.86 -2.22 -7.67
N THR A 730 -32.86 -3.00 -8.05
CA THR A 730 -34.27 -2.57 -8.15
C THR A 730 -34.91 -2.47 -6.76
N ASP A 731 -36.07 -1.83 -6.67
CA ASP A 731 -36.86 -1.82 -5.42
C ASP A 731 -37.28 -3.25 -5.05
N GLU A 732 -37.67 -4.06 -6.02
CA GLU A 732 -38.00 -5.47 -5.82
C GLU A 732 -36.82 -6.28 -5.25
N ASP A 733 -35.60 -6.04 -5.73
CA ASP A 733 -34.40 -6.71 -5.20
C ASP A 733 -34.22 -6.46 -3.70
N ILE A 734 -34.51 -5.24 -3.26
CA ILE A 734 -34.36 -4.81 -1.86
C ILE A 734 -35.53 -5.29 -1.01
N ASP A 735 -36.76 -5.16 -1.52
CA ASP A 735 -37.99 -5.57 -0.81
C ASP A 735 -38.04 -7.08 -0.60
N LEU A 736 -37.57 -7.87 -1.57
CA LEU A 736 -37.51 -9.33 -1.48
C LEU A 736 -36.18 -9.85 -0.90
N ALA A 737 -35.27 -9.00 -0.47
CA ALA A 737 -33.91 -9.40 -0.12
C ALA A 737 -33.85 -10.51 0.96
N VAL A 738 -34.61 -10.38 2.05
CA VAL A 738 -34.66 -11.39 3.12
C VAL A 738 -35.22 -12.72 2.62
N GLN A 739 -36.30 -12.68 1.83
CA GLN A 739 -36.91 -13.87 1.28
C GLN A 739 -35.97 -14.58 0.29
N ARG A 740 -35.32 -13.82 -0.59
CA ARG A 740 -34.35 -14.28 -1.59
C ARG A 740 -33.09 -14.85 -0.95
N PHE A 741 -32.63 -14.26 0.14
CA PHE A 741 -31.55 -14.79 0.97
C PHE A 741 -31.90 -16.19 1.48
N ALA A 742 -33.05 -16.31 2.16
CA ALA A 742 -33.50 -17.57 2.74
C ALA A 742 -33.77 -18.64 1.67
N GLY A 743 -34.42 -18.26 0.57
CA GLY A 743 -34.76 -19.16 -0.53
C GLY A 743 -33.51 -19.74 -1.20
N GLN A 744 -32.53 -18.90 -1.55
CA GLN A 744 -31.27 -19.37 -2.15
C GLN A 744 -30.47 -20.24 -1.16
N GLY A 745 -30.46 -19.88 0.12
CA GLY A 745 -29.82 -20.67 1.17
C GLY A 745 -30.44 -22.05 1.32
N GLN A 746 -31.77 -22.13 1.24
CA GLN A 746 -32.52 -23.38 1.33
C GLN A 746 -32.20 -24.29 0.15
N LEU A 747 -32.09 -23.76 -1.07
CA LEU A 747 -31.70 -24.55 -2.25
C LEU A 747 -30.33 -25.22 -2.07
N ILE A 748 -29.35 -24.50 -1.50
CA ILE A 748 -28.02 -25.06 -1.22
C ILE A 748 -28.10 -26.10 -0.10
N ALA A 749 -28.86 -25.80 0.97
CA ALA A 749 -29.05 -26.72 2.09
C ALA A 749 -29.74 -28.03 1.66
N ASP A 750 -30.75 -27.95 0.79
CA ASP A 750 -31.47 -29.11 0.25
C ASP A 750 -30.59 -29.99 -0.64
N ASP A 751 -29.78 -29.39 -1.53
CA ASP A 751 -28.80 -30.12 -2.36
C ASP A 751 -27.79 -30.88 -1.48
N LEU A 752 -27.32 -30.25 -0.41
CA LEU A 752 -26.40 -30.87 0.55
C LEU A 752 -27.10 -31.95 1.40
N ALA A 753 -28.34 -31.72 1.81
CA ALA A 753 -29.13 -32.67 2.59
C ALA A 753 -29.41 -33.95 1.79
N ALA A 754 -29.72 -33.82 0.50
CA ALA A 754 -29.86 -34.94 -0.43
C ALA A 754 -28.56 -35.79 -0.54
N LYS A 755 -27.41 -35.20 -0.22
CA LYS A 755 -26.08 -35.84 -0.20
C LYS A 755 -25.60 -36.19 1.21
N GLY A 756 -26.50 -36.13 2.21
CA GLY A 756 -26.24 -36.54 3.59
C GLY A 756 -25.59 -35.48 4.49
N ILE A 757 -25.54 -34.21 4.06
CA ILE A 757 -24.97 -33.10 4.83
C ILE A 757 -26.08 -32.16 5.31
N THR A 758 -26.22 -31.99 6.61
CA THR A 758 -27.15 -30.99 7.20
C THR A 758 -26.45 -29.64 7.35
N LEU A 759 -27.05 -28.60 6.77
CA LEU A 759 -26.53 -27.24 6.81
C LEU A 759 -27.67 -26.23 7.04
N ALA A 760 -27.44 -25.23 7.89
CA ALA A 760 -28.39 -24.13 8.04
C ALA A 760 -28.38 -23.23 6.78
N PRO A 761 -29.56 -22.90 6.21
CA PRO A 761 -29.68 -22.06 5.01
C PRO A 761 -28.98 -20.69 5.11
N ASP A 762 -28.93 -20.13 6.31
CA ASP A 762 -28.36 -18.83 6.65
C ASP A 762 -26.91 -18.91 7.17
N SER A 763 -26.29 -20.10 7.10
CA SER A 763 -24.90 -20.28 7.51
C SER A 763 -23.92 -19.51 6.63
N LYS A 764 -22.77 -19.14 7.21
CA LYS A 764 -21.62 -18.62 6.43
C LYS A 764 -21.20 -19.58 5.32
N MET A 765 -21.32 -20.89 5.55
CA MET A 765 -20.99 -21.92 4.56
C MET A 765 -21.91 -21.82 3.33
N ALA A 766 -23.22 -21.74 3.54
CA ALA A 766 -24.18 -21.57 2.45
C ALA A 766 -23.91 -20.28 1.67
N ALA A 767 -23.62 -19.18 2.38
CA ALA A 767 -23.30 -17.89 1.77
C ALA A 767 -22.04 -17.95 0.90
N VAL A 768 -20.92 -18.48 1.43
CA VAL A 768 -19.66 -18.60 0.67
C VAL A 768 -19.82 -19.54 -0.53
N ILE A 769 -20.55 -20.65 -0.40
CA ILE A 769 -20.87 -21.53 -1.53
C ILE A 769 -21.64 -20.76 -2.60
N ALA A 770 -22.68 -20.00 -2.23
CA ALA A 770 -23.43 -19.17 -3.18
C ALA A 770 -22.53 -18.20 -3.94
N TYR A 771 -21.64 -17.49 -3.23
CA TYR A 771 -20.68 -16.57 -3.83
C TYR A 771 -19.69 -17.28 -4.77
N LEU A 772 -19.11 -18.42 -4.37
CA LEU A 772 -18.18 -19.17 -5.22
C LEU A 772 -18.87 -19.72 -6.48
N GLN A 773 -20.12 -20.19 -6.36
CA GLN A 773 -20.91 -20.65 -7.51
C GLN A 773 -21.23 -19.52 -8.49
N ARG A 774 -21.27 -18.28 -8.01
CA ARG A 774 -21.55 -17.07 -8.80
C ARG A 774 -20.37 -16.61 -9.66
N LEU A 775 -19.12 -16.90 -9.26
CA LEU A 775 -17.91 -16.39 -9.93
C LEU A 775 -17.76 -16.92 -11.36
N GLY A 776 -17.73 -16.00 -12.34
CA GLY A 776 -17.60 -16.33 -13.76
C GLY A 776 -18.90 -16.79 -14.43
N ARG A 777 -20.04 -16.71 -13.74
CA ARG A 777 -21.37 -17.06 -14.28
C ARG A 777 -22.32 -15.86 -14.14
N GLY A 778 -23.59 -16.03 -14.48
CA GLY A 778 -24.66 -15.08 -14.12
C GLY A 778 -25.19 -15.30 -12.68
N PRO A 779 -26.16 -14.49 -12.22
CA PRO A 779 -26.88 -14.72 -10.96
C PRO A 779 -27.36 -16.16 -10.85
N GLN A 780 -27.16 -16.78 -9.69
CA GLN A 780 -27.66 -18.14 -9.46
C GLN A 780 -29.17 -18.11 -9.15
N PRO A 781 -29.89 -19.23 -9.27
CA PRO A 781 -31.33 -19.27 -9.00
C PRO A 781 -31.67 -18.74 -7.61
N VAL A 782 -32.70 -17.89 -7.54
CA VAL A 782 -33.19 -17.29 -6.30
C VAL A 782 -34.69 -17.53 -6.24
N THR A 783 -35.21 -17.94 -5.08
CA THR A 783 -36.65 -18.05 -4.83
C THR A 783 -37.10 -16.98 -3.82
N PRO A 784 -38.18 -16.24 -4.09
CA PRO A 784 -38.95 -16.20 -5.34
C PRO A 784 -38.11 -15.60 -6.47
N GLU A 785 -38.31 -16.12 -7.70
CA GLU A 785 -37.76 -15.48 -8.90
C GLU A 785 -38.28 -14.04 -8.97
N PRO A 786 -37.53 -13.11 -9.60
CA PRO A 786 -38.10 -11.82 -9.93
C PRO A 786 -39.44 -12.05 -10.59
N VAL A 787 -40.44 -11.24 -10.21
CA VAL A 787 -41.65 -11.15 -11.02
C VAL A 787 -41.19 -10.56 -12.34
N THR A 788 -40.72 -11.43 -13.24
CA THR A 788 -40.60 -11.12 -14.65
C THR A 788 -41.89 -10.41 -15.01
N ALA A 789 -41.81 -9.34 -15.80
CA ALA A 789 -42.97 -8.70 -16.39
C ALA A 789 -43.72 -9.78 -17.20
N ALA A 790 -44.51 -10.57 -16.49
CA ALA A 790 -45.10 -11.78 -16.97
C ALA A 790 -46.34 -11.33 -17.69
N ALA A 791 -46.33 -11.56 -18.99
CA ALA A 791 -47.51 -11.65 -19.81
C ALA A 791 -48.45 -10.46 -19.65
N THR A 792 -48.46 -9.59 -20.65
CA THR A 792 -49.73 -9.06 -21.16
C THR A 792 -50.62 -10.26 -21.54
N GLY A 793 -51.23 -10.87 -20.53
CA GLY A 793 -52.35 -11.77 -20.68
C GLY A 793 -53.40 -10.97 -21.43
N GLY A 794 -53.72 -11.45 -22.63
CA GLY A 794 -54.80 -10.91 -23.42
C GLY A 794 -56.04 -10.86 -22.54
N ALA A 795 -56.44 -9.64 -22.19
CA ALA A 795 -57.78 -9.39 -21.73
C ALA A 795 -58.71 -9.81 -22.86
N ALA A 796 -59.54 -10.81 -22.57
CA ALA A 796 -60.64 -11.21 -23.44
C ALA A 796 -61.50 -9.97 -23.72
N ASP A 797 -61.67 -9.68 -25.00
CA ASP A 797 -62.58 -8.67 -25.55
C ASP A 797 -64.02 -8.95 -25.08
N PRO A 798 -64.69 -8.04 -24.35
CA PRO A 798 -66.12 -8.12 -24.17
C PRO A 798 -66.81 -7.50 -25.40
N ALA A 799 -67.36 -8.38 -26.22
CA ALA A 799 -68.47 -8.21 -27.16
C ALA A 799 -68.97 -6.77 -27.44
N ALA A 800 -68.84 -6.36 -28.70
CA ALA A 800 -69.57 -5.24 -29.28
C ALA A 800 -71.10 -5.48 -29.26
N PRO A 801 -71.93 -4.47 -28.94
CA PRO A 801 -73.37 -4.57 -29.12
C PRO A 801 -73.74 -4.25 -30.58
N ALA A 802 -74.54 -5.12 -31.17
CA ALA A 802 -75.22 -4.91 -32.44
C ALA A 802 -76.25 -3.77 -32.31
N GLY A 803 -76.45 -3.05 -33.42
CA GLY A 803 -77.17 -1.77 -33.46
C GLY A 803 -78.70 -1.85 -33.37
N GLY A 804 -79.30 -0.65 -33.34
CA GLY A 804 -80.63 -0.39 -33.88
C GLY A 804 -81.63 0.28 -32.94
N ASN A 805 -81.78 1.60 -33.14
CA ASN A 805 -82.82 2.53 -32.66
C ASN A 805 -82.75 3.04 -31.21
#